data_AF-A0A2P6QGL1-F1
#
_entry.id   AF-A0A2P6QGL1-F1
#
_cell.length_a   1.000
_cell.length_b   1.000
_cell.length_c   1.000
_cell.angle_alpha   90.00
_cell.angle_beta   90.00
_cell.angle_gamma   90.00
#
_symmetry.space_group_name_H-M   'P 1'
#
loop_
_entity.id
_entity.type
_entity.pdbx_description
1 polymer ?
#
loop_
_entity_poly.entity_id
_entity_poly.type
_entity_poly.pdbx_seq_one_letter_code
_entity_poly.pdbx_strand_id
1 'polypeptide(L)'
;MWNSRAPVTVLAALLYSVALVSAQGSSQWKTLTGDPPLVIARGGFSGLFPGFSSIAYNLAMITSVPDVVLYCDVQLTKDAAGICFPDLLLNNNSNVVDLFPKKENTYPVDGVPTKGWFSIDYTLKDLANVIVTQGVYSRSNKFDGNMYPILTVEDVVAQFRPPGLWLNIEKNIFFTQHNLSMRNYVLSVSKKVVVNFISSPEVNFLKSIKARVSPSTTKLIFKFPEGAEIEPSTNQTYGSLLKNLTYIKTFASGIIVPKTYIWPVTVDNYLEPHTTIVSDAHKAGLTVFVSGLYNDVPFPFNYSYDPVSEYLSFFDNGDFSVDGVLSDFPLTPSAVIDCYAHPEKNASVKDTPLVISKDGDSGDYPGCTDLAYMHAIADGVDVLDCNVQMSKDGIPFCSSSINLIDSTAVAQSSFSSYTMNVPEIKVGSGIYTFSLTWDQIKTLQSTISSPEKNYKLLRNPRFKNAGTYLKLSEFLTLAKNSSSLLGVLIGIEHAAYLVEKQGLRVTDAVMTELKNAGFGNQTALDVMIQSSNSSVLMKFKEKSKYKLVYKIEEDIGDAPDKTVQDIKKFADAVVINKASVFPENQLFVSGATNVVKKFHGFKLPVYVELFSNEFVSQAWDFFSDASVEINSFVMGAEVDGVITGFPKTAARYKRNRCLSYKETPTYMSPVLPGSLIQVISPAYLPPAEAPNPALTESDVVEPPLPSAETALAPGPAGGSTVPPPRPNGQPKTAACFFLSTLAMLVATLFLI
;
A
#
# COMPACT_ATOMS: atom_id res chain seq x y z
N MET A 1 -49.78 0.24 -16.21
CA MET A 1 -49.55 0.80 -17.56
C MET A 1 -48.45 1.84 -17.37
N TRP A 2 -47.19 1.59 -17.76
CA TRP A 2 -46.64 1.72 -19.14
C TRP A 2 -46.79 3.17 -19.67
N ASN A 3 -45.86 3.83 -20.38
CA ASN A 3 -44.49 3.56 -20.87
C ASN A 3 -43.86 4.92 -21.32
N SER A 4 -42.56 5.12 -21.63
CA SER A 4 -41.37 4.25 -21.66
C SER A 4 -40.03 5.02 -21.57
N ARG A 5 -38.91 4.28 -21.47
CA ARG A 5 -37.52 4.65 -21.79
C ARG A 5 -37.21 4.59 -23.31
N ALA A 6 -36.14 5.27 -23.74
CA ALA A 6 -35.34 5.08 -24.98
C ALA A 6 -36.03 5.34 -26.35
N PRO A 7 -35.30 5.80 -27.40
CA PRO A 7 -34.28 5.04 -28.17
C PRO A 7 -32.89 5.73 -28.18
N VAL A 8 -31.71 5.12 -28.41
CA VAL A 8 -31.18 4.17 -29.43
C VAL A 8 -30.96 4.79 -30.82
N THR A 9 -29.73 4.60 -31.36
CA THR A 9 -29.17 4.81 -32.74
C THR A 9 -28.18 5.97 -32.91
N VAL A 10 -27.13 5.91 -33.75
CA VAL A 10 -26.20 4.80 -34.18
C VAL A 10 -25.02 5.41 -35.00
N LEU A 11 -23.87 4.73 -35.09
CA LEU A 11 -22.74 4.94 -36.04
C LEU A 11 -22.22 6.38 -36.31
N ALA A 12 -20.99 6.68 -35.84
CA ALA A 12 -19.97 7.49 -36.58
C ALA A 12 -18.60 7.47 -35.86
N ALA A 13 -17.88 6.35 -35.88
CA ALA A 13 -16.49 6.26 -35.40
C ALA A 13 -15.76 5.06 -36.02
N LEU A 14 -15.52 5.13 -37.33
CA LEU A 14 -14.68 4.18 -38.07
C LEU A 14 -13.74 5.02 -38.95
N LEU A 15 -12.43 4.78 -38.80
CA LEU A 15 -11.28 5.54 -39.34
C LEU A 15 -10.86 6.75 -38.47
N TYR A 16 -9.53 6.90 -38.34
CA TYR A 16 -8.78 7.58 -37.25
C TYR A 16 -8.91 6.84 -35.89
N SER A 17 -7.84 6.45 -35.18
CA SER A 17 -6.40 6.76 -35.31
C SER A 17 -5.59 5.45 -35.30
N VAL A 18 -4.70 5.16 -36.25
CA VAL A 18 -3.28 5.59 -36.26
C VAL A 18 -2.67 5.59 -34.86
N ALA A 19 -1.62 4.78 -34.70
CA ALA A 19 -0.88 4.63 -33.45
C ALA A 19 -0.42 5.97 -32.86
N LEU A 20 -1.05 6.37 -31.75
CA LEU A 20 -0.43 7.26 -30.77
C LEU A 20 0.51 6.42 -29.89
N VAL A 21 1.55 5.88 -30.51
CA VAL A 21 2.80 5.65 -29.79
C VAL A 21 3.33 7.04 -29.47
N SER A 22 3.31 7.40 -28.19
CA SER A 22 3.97 8.59 -27.66
C SER A 22 5.48 8.43 -27.85
N ALA A 23 5.95 8.77 -29.06
CA ALA A 23 7.36 8.79 -29.42
C ALA A 23 8.08 9.98 -28.75
N GLN A 24 8.19 9.94 -27.42
CA GLN A 24 9.04 10.80 -26.61
C GLN A 24 10.05 9.92 -25.86
N GLY A 25 11.16 9.61 -26.54
CA GLY A 25 12.42 9.26 -25.89
C GLY A 25 12.47 7.96 -25.08
N SER A 26 11.61 6.96 -25.33
CA SER A 26 11.70 5.69 -24.61
C SER A 26 13.06 5.02 -24.83
N SER A 27 13.79 4.76 -23.75
CA SER A 27 14.80 3.72 -23.73
C SER A 27 14.16 2.40 -24.16
N GLN A 28 14.81 1.70 -25.09
CA GLN A 28 14.37 0.38 -25.52
C GLN A 28 14.34 -0.56 -24.30
N TRP A 29 13.20 -1.19 -24.05
CA TRP A 29 13.06 -2.14 -22.96
C TRP A 29 14.03 -3.32 -23.16
N LYS A 30 14.48 -3.91 -22.05
CA LYS A 30 15.34 -5.10 -22.09
C LYS A 30 14.55 -6.41 -22.09
N THR A 31 13.35 -6.38 -22.67
CA THR A 31 12.52 -7.55 -23.00
C THR A 31 13.10 -8.27 -24.23
N LEU A 32 12.60 -9.46 -24.56
CA LEU A 32 13.10 -10.22 -25.71
C LEU A 32 12.90 -9.48 -27.04
N THR A 33 11.82 -8.69 -27.17
CA THR A 33 11.48 -7.96 -28.40
C THR A 33 11.83 -6.47 -28.34
N GLY A 34 12.09 -5.91 -27.16
CA GLY A 34 12.25 -4.47 -26.94
C GLY A 34 10.94 -3.72 -26.69
N ASP A 35 9.80 -4.41 -26.74
CA ASP A 35 8.47 -3.88 -26.42
C ASP A 35 8.27 -3.74 -24.89
N PRO A 36 7.32 -2.91 -24.43
CA PRO A 36 6.94 -2.85 -23.02
C PRO A 36 6.53 -4.23 -22.46
N PRO A 37 6.84 -4.53 -21.18
CA PRO A 37 6.36 -5.73 -20.51
C PRO A 37 4.83 -5.82 -20.50
N LEU A 38 4.27 -7.03 -20.65
CA LEU A 38 2.82 -7.24 -20.62
C LEU A 38 2.27 -7.27 -19.19
N VAL A 39 1.11 -6.62 -18.98
CA VAL A 39 0.29 -6.78 -17.76
C VAL A 39 -0.69 -7.93 -17.97
N ILE A 40 -0.65 -8.93 -17.08
CA ILE A 40 -1.53 -10.11 -17.13
C ILE A 40 -2.36 -10.15 -15.84
N ALA A 41 -3.68 -9.99 -15.96
CA ALA A 41 -4.61 -9.88 -14.84
C ALA A 41 -5.14 -11.27 -14.42
N ARG A 42 -4.64 -11.81 -13.30
CA ARG A 42 -4.97 -13.17 -12.82
C ARG A 42 -6.42 -13.27 -12.36
N GLY A 43 -7.30 -13.76 -13.23
CA GLY A 43 -8.73 -13.76 -12.98
C GLY A 43 -9.33 -12.35 -12.92
N GLY A 44 -8.73 -11.40 -13.63
CA GLY A 44 -9.06 -9.97 -13.51
C GLY A 44 -8.42 -9.33 -12.28
N PHE A 45 -9.11 -8.38 -11.65
CA PHE A 45 -8.69 -7.68 -10.44
C PHE A 45 -9.04 -8.51 -9.17
N SER A 46 -8.47 -9.72 -9.09
CA SER A 46 -8.72 -10.68 -8.01
C SER A 46 -8.12 -10.26 -6.66
N GLY A 47 -7.28 -9.21 -6.65
CA GLY A 47 -6.79 -8.53 -5.44
C GLY A 47 -7.89 -7.88 -4.61
N LEU A 48 -9.04 -7.58 -5.23
CA LEU A 48 -10.15 -6.87 -4.59
C LEU A 48 -11.44 -7.70 -4.58
N PHE A 49 -11.80 -8.28 -5.73
CA PHE A 49 -13.05 -9.03 -5.90
C PHE A 49 -12.80 -10.55 -5.88
N PRO A 50 -13.87 -11.36 -5.70
CA PRO A 50 -13.84 -12.78 -6.06
C PRO A 50 -13.24 -12.97 -7.45
N GLY A 51 -12.10 -13.65 -7.53
CA GLY A 51 -11.36 -13.80 -8.78
C GLY A 51 -12.20 -14.53 -9.85
N PHE A 52 -11.92 -14.25 -11.12
CA PHE A 52 -12.57 -14.85 -12.28
C PHE A 52 -14.08 -14.50 -12.41
N SER A 53 -14.59 -13.62 -11.53
CA SER A 53 -15.91 -13.01 -11.64
C SER A 53 -15.98 -11.97 -12.77
N SER A 54 -17.20 -11.65 -13.20
CA SER A 54 -17.43 -10.60 -14.20
C SER A 54 -16.99 -9.21 -13.72
N ILE A 55 -17.12 -8.89 -12.42
CA ILE A 55 -16.65 -7.61 -11.88
C ILE A 55 -15.11 -7.53 -11.82
N ALA A 56 -14.42 -8.62 -11.49
CA ALA A 56 -12.96 -8.66 -11.46
C ALA A 56 -12.38 -8.43 -12.86
N TYR A 57 -12.91 -9.11 -13.88
CA TYR A 57 -12.50 -8.90 -15.28
C TYR A 57 -12.83 -7.49 -15.76
N ASN A 58 -14.03 -6.98 -15.47
CA ASN A 58 -14.42 -5.63 -15.87
C ASN A 58 -13.55 -4.55 -15.21
N LEU A 59 -13.22 -4.66 -13.91
CA LEU A 59 -12.35 -3.69 -13.25
C LEU A 59 -10.95 -3.70 -13.88
N ALA A 60 -10.35 -4.88 -14.11
CA ALA A 60 -9.05 -4.97 -14.78
C ALA A 60 -9.04 -4.30 -16.16
N MET A 61 -10.09 -4.50 -16.96
CA MET A 61 -10.21 -3.88 -18.30
C MET A 61 -10.31 -2.35 -18.28
N ILE A 62 -10.85 -1.74 -17.21
CA ILE A 62 -11.01 -0.27 -17.13
C ILE A 62 -9.87 0.42 -16.39
N THR A 63 -9.14 -0.26 -15.50
CA THR A 63 -8.06 0.35 -14.68
C THR A 63 -6.65 -0.01 -15.10
N SER A 64 -6.44 -0.81 -16.15
CA SER A 64 -5.11 -1.25 -16.60
C SER A 64 -4.68 -0.58 -17.92
N VAL A 65 -3.47 -0.90 -18.39
CA VAL A 65 -3.01 -0.55 -19.75
C VAL A 65 -3.96 -1.10 -20.84
N PRO A 66 -4.09 -0.43 -22.01
CA PRO A 66 -5.05 -0.80 -23.06
C PRO A 66 -4.87 -2.21 -23.67
N ASP A 67 -3.71 -2.83 -23.49
CA ASP A 67 -3.34 -4.16 -23.99
C ASP A 67 -3.30 -5.25 -22.90
N VAL A 68 -3.90 -4.99 -21.73
CA VAL A 68 -3.98 -5.92 -20.60
C VAL A 68 -4.51 -7.31 -21.01
N VAL A 69 -3.76 -8.35 -20.65
CA VAL A 69 -4.12 -9.73 -20.95
C VAL A 69 -4.98 -10.29 -19.82
N LEU A 70 -6.19 -10.76 -20.14
CA LEU A 70 -7.02 -11.46 -19.16
C LEU A 70 -6.59 -12.92 -19.05
N TYR A 71 -6.37 -13.38 -17.82
CA TYR A 71 -5.90 -14.73 -17.52
C TYR A 71 -7.02 -15.58 -16.91
N CYS A 72 -7.16 -16.79 -17.42
CA CYS A 72 -8.16 -17.79 -17.05
C CYS A 72 -7.47 -19.12 -16.70
N ASP A 73 -7.59 -19.57 -15.46
CA ASP A 73 -7.26 -20.94 -15.05
C ASP A 73 -8.41 -21.85 -15.50
N VAL A 74 -8.14 -22.70 -16.50
CA VAL A 74 -9.19 -23.48 -17.16
C VAL A 74 -9.41 -24.80 -16.43
N GLN A 75 -10.67 -25.10 -16.14
CA GLN A 75 -11.13 -26.41 -15.69
C GLN A 75 -12.23 -26.95 -16.58
N LEU A 76 -12.36 -28.28 -16.66
CA LEU A 76 -13.42 -28.93 -17.41
C LEU A 76 -14.52 -29.45 -16.48
N THR A 77 -15.76 -29.11 -16.83
CA THR A 77 -16.95 -29.74 -16.27
C THR A 77 -17.09 -31.19 -16.74
N LYS A 78 -18.00 -31.94 -16.12
CA LYS A 78 -18.36 -33.32 -16.50
C LYS A 78 -18.78 -33.48 -17.97
N ASP A 79 -19.42 -32.45 -18.52
CA ASP A 79 -19.85 -32.35 -19.93
C ASP A 79 -18.82 -31.64 -20.83
N ALA A 80 -17.57 -31.52 -20.36
CA ALA A 80 -16.41 -30.97 -21.08
C ALA A 80 -16.53 -29.50 -21.53
N ALA A 81 -17.33 -28.69 -20.82
CA ALA A 81 -17.29 -27.24 -20.95
C ALA A 81 -16.11 -26.68 -20.14
N GLY A 82 -15.46 -25.63 -20.65
CA GLY A 82 -14.32 -24.99 -19.98
C GLY A 82 -14.74 -23.77 -19.18
N ILE A 83 -14.55 -23.83 -17.87
CA ILE A 83 -14.79 -22.73 -16.93
C ILE A 83 -13.49 -22.05 -16.52
N CYS A 84 -13.56 -20.76 -16.22
CA CYS A 84 -12.48 -20.00 -15.61
C CYS A 84 -12.64 -20.02 -14.09
N PHE A 85 -11.75 -20.74 -13.38
CA PHE A 85 -11.89 -20.94 -11.94
C PHE A 85 -10.52 -21.18 -11.25
N PRO A 86 -10.21 -20.48 -10.14
CA PRO A 86 -8.85 -20.38 -9.57
C PRO A 86 -8.24 -21.67 -9.04
N ASP A 87 -9.06 -22.55 -8.45
CA ASP A 87 -8.60 -23.71 -7.68
C ASP A 87 -9.34 -24.97 -8.13
N LEU A 88 -8.63 -26.10 -8.27
CA LEU A 88 -9.20 -27.40 -8.64
C LEU A 88 -10.39 -27.81 -7.75
N LEU A 89 -10.37 -27.39 -6.48
CA LEU A 89 -11.47 -27.53 -5.54
C LEU A 89 -12.41 -26.32 -5.60
N LEU A 90 -13.61 -26.54 -6.12
CA LEU A 90 -14.65 -25.51 -6.22
C LEU A 90 -14.97 -24.89 -4.84
N ASN A 91 -14.87 -25.67 -3.76
CA ASN A 91 -15.16 -25.21 -2.40
C ASN A 91 -14.14 -24.20 -1.83
N ASN A 92 -13.02 -23.92 -2.51
CA ASN A 92 -12.05 -22.91 -2.06
C ASN A 92 -12.44 -21.49 -2.49
N ASN A 93 -13.26 -21.35 -3.54
CA ASN A 93 -13.61 -20.07 -4.16
C ASN A 93 -15.08 -20.01 -4.63
N SER A 94 -15.97 -20.79 -4.03
CA SER A 94 -17.41 -20.73 -4.32
C SER A 94 -18.30 -21.24 -3.19
N ASN A 95 -19.58 -20.93 -3.25
CA ASN A 95 -20.62 -21.44 -2.36
C ASN A 95 -21.07 -22.90 -2.66
N VAL A 96 -20.28 -23.68 -3.40
CA VAL A 96 -20.68 -25.04 -3.85
C VAL A 96 -21.06 -25.98 -2.70
N VAL A 97 -20.48 -25.77 -1.50
CA VAL A 97 -20.77 -26.55 -0.29
C VAL A 97 -22.22 -26.35 0.18
N ASP A 98 -22.74 -25.13 0.12
CA ASP A 98 -24.12 -24.81 0.53
C ASP A 98 -25.16 -25.44 -0.40
N LEU A 99 -24.83 -25.48 -1.70
CA LEU A 99 -25.70 -26.01 -2.76
C LEU A 99 -25.63 -27.54 -2.86
N PHE A 100 -24.47 -28.14 -2.54
CA PHE A 100 -24.23 -29.57 -2.70
C PHE A 100 -23.52 -30.22 -1.49
N PRO A 101 -24.03 -30.08 -0.25
CA PRO A 101 -23.33 -30.46 0.99
C PRO A 101 -23.06 -31.97 1.16
N LYS A 102 -23.57 -32.81 0.25
CA LYS A 102 -23.44 -34.28 0.26
C LYS A 102 -22.80 -34.85 -1.02
N LYS A 103 -22.16 -33.99 -1.83
CA LYS A 103 -21.46 -34.37 -3.09
C LYS A 103 -19.95 -34.10 -3.02
N GLU A 104 -19.39 -34.15 -1.82
CA GLU A 104 -17.95 -34.17 -1.61
C GLU A 104 -17.40 -35.52 -2.09
N ASN A 105 -16.35 -35.50 -2.91
CA ASN A 105 -15.68 -36.69 -3.43
C ASN A 105 -14.21 -36.72 -3.00
N THR A 106 -13.52 -37.83 -3.30
CA THR A 106 -12.07 -37.95 -3.08
C THR A 106 -11.41 -38.54 -4.32
N TYR A 107 -10.43 -37.83 -4.87
CA TYR A 107 -9.70 -38.21 -6.07
C TYR A 107 -8.19 -38.08 -5.87
N PRO A 108 -7.37 -38.90 -6.55
CA PRO A 108 -5.92 -38.75 -6.53
C PRO A 108 -5.50 -37.55 -7.38
N VAL A 109 -5.13 -36.43 -6.76
CA VAL A 109 -4.52 -35.28 -7.44
C VAL A 109 -3.01 -35.41 -7.29
N ASP A 110 -2.31 -35.57 -8.40
CA ASP A 110 -0.85 -35.80 -8.44
C ASP A 110 -0.36 -36.94 -7.52
N GLY A 111 -1.22 -37.96 -7.32
CA GLY A 111 -0.99 -39.11 -6.45
C GLY A 111 -1.42 -38.92 -4.99
N VAL A 112 -1.79 -37.71 -4.57
CA VAL A 112 -2.30 -37.41 -3.22
C VAL A 112 -3.82 -37.58 -3.19
N PRO A 113 -4.40 -38.33 -2.23
CA PRO A 113 -5.85 -38.37 -2.05
C PRO A 113 -6.37 -37.00 -1.58
N THR A 114 -7.00 -36.25 -2.50
CA THR A 114 -7.57 -34.93 -2.23
C THR A 114 -9.08 -35.04 -2.16
N LYS A 115 -9.67 -34.44 -1.10
CA LYS A 115 -11.10 -34.50 -0.79
C LYS A 115 -11.72 -33.11 -0.93
N GLY A 116 -12.87 -33.02 -1.58
CA GLY A 116 -13.56 -31.76 -1.86
C GLY A 116 -14.58 -31.84 -3.00
N TRP A 117 -14.90 -30.70 -3.59
CA TRP A 117 -15.87 -30.55 -4.69
C TRP A 117 -15.13 -30.26 -6.00
N PHE A 118 -15.18 -31.18 -6.96
CA PHE A 118 -14.42 -31.06 -8.21
C PHE A 118 -15.34 -30.71 -9.38
N SER A 119 -14.86 -29.86 -10.30
CA SER A 119 -15.58 -29.48 -11.53
C SER A 119 -16.05 -30.68 -12.38
N ILE A 120 -15.29 -31.77 -12.38
CA ILE A 120 -15.60 -33.03 -13.10
C ILE A 120 -16.87 -33.76 -12.61
N ASP A 121 -17.40 -33.43 -11.43
CA ASP A 121 -18.58 -34.07 -10.86
C ASP A 121 -19.90 -33.46 -11.35
N TYR A 122 -19.82 -32.26 -11.93
CA TYR A 122 -20.94 -31.39 -12.27
C TYR A 122 -20.97 -31.08 -13.76
N THR A 123 -22.14 -31.08 -14.37
CA THR A 123 -22.31 -30.46 -15.69
C THR A 123 -22.27 -28.94 -15.57
N LEU A 124 -22.02 -28.21 -16.66
CA LEU A 124 -22.10 -26.74 -16.66
C LEU A 124 -23.48 -26.26 -16.17
N LYS A 125 -24.54 -27.01 -16.48
CA LYS A 125 -25.91 -26.74 -16.02
C LYS A 125 -26.07 -26.92 -14.51
N ASP A 126 -25.39 -27.89 -13.89
CA ASP A 126 -25.42 -28.06 -12.43
C ASP A 126 -24.70 -26.90 -11.71
N LEU A 127 -23.65 -26.34 -12.33
CA LEU A 127 -22.89 -25.21 -11.79
C LEU A 127 -23.55 -23.84 -12.02
N ALA A 128 -24.66 -23.75 -12.76
CA ALA A 128 -25.28 -22.48 -13.16
C ALA A 128 -25.73 -21.58 -11.99
N ASN A 129 -25.96 -22.16 -10.80
CA ASN A 129 -26.31 -21.44 -9.57
C ASN A 129 -25.13 -21.30 -8.58
N VAL A 130 -23.96 -21.87 -8.90
CA VAL A 130 -22.75 -21.75 -8.07
C VAL A 130 -22.13 -20.38 -8.33
N ILE A 131 -21.91 -19.62 -7.26
CA ILE A 131 -21.34 -18.28 -7.32
C ILE A 131 -19.90 -18.29 -6.82
N VAL A 132 -19.04 -17.49 -7.44
CA VAL A 132 -17.64 -17.34 -7.02
C VAL A 132 -17.55 -16.43 -5.79
N THR A 133 -16.66 -16.78 -4.86
CA THR A 133 -16.43 -16.10 -3.58
C THR A 133 -14.94 -15.82 -3.36
N GLN A 134 -14.63 -14.91 -2.43
CA GLN A 134 -13.27 -14.60 -2.04
C GLN A 134 -12.64 -15.79 -1.27
N GLY A 135 -11.65 -16.44 -1.89
CA GLY A 135 -10.92 -17.57 -1.29
C GLY A 135 -9.67 -17.17 -0.52
N VAL A 136 -9.21 -15.92 -0.64
CA VAL A 136 -8.10 -15.38 0.16
C VAL A 136 -8.70 -14.73 1.40
N TYR A 137 -8.69 -15.43 2.54
CA TYR A 137 -9.36 -14.98 3.78
C TYR A 137 -8.81 -13.68 4.40
N SER A 138 -7.64 -13.19 3.97
CA SER A 138 -7.14 -11.86 4.34
C SER A 138 -7.77 -10.72 3.54
N ARG A 139 -8.42 -11.01 2.40
CA ARG A 139 -9.15 -10.05 1.57
C ARG A 139 -10.61 -9.96 2.01
N SER A 140 -11.25 -8.84 1.67
CA SER A 140 -12.64 -8.57 2.05
C SER A 140 -13.65 -9.50 1.35
N ASN A 141 -14.47 -10.20 2.14
CA ASN A 141 -15.57 -11.04 1.66
C ASN A 141 -16.85 -10.26 1.32
N LYS A 142 -16.83 -8.92 1.43
CA LYS A 142 -18.00 -8.05 1.30
C LYS A 142 -18.68 -8.11 -0.07
N PHE A 143 -17.94 -8.54 -1.10
CA PHE A 143 -18.43 -8.68 -2.46
C PHE A 143 -19.05 -10.05 -2.78
N ASP A 144 -18.96 -11.03 -1.89
CA ASP A 144 -19.46 -12.40 -2.12
C ASP A 144 -21.00 -12.43 -2.28
N GLY A 145 -21.71 -11.52 -1.59
CA GLY A 145 -23.16 -11.37 -1.69
C GLY A 145 -23.69 -10.86 -3.03
N ASN A 146 -22.82 -10.51 -3.98
CA ASN A 146 -23.20 -10.03 -5.32
C ASN A 146 -23.55 -11.16 -6.31
N MET A 147 -23.39 -12.43 -5.91
CA MET A 147 -23.86 -13.59 -6.67
C MET A 147 -23.27 -13.73 -8.09
N TYR A 148 -21.98 -13.42 -8.26
CA TYR A 148 -21.30 -13.58 -9.55
C TYR A 148 -21.20 -15.07 -9.94
N PRO A 149 -21.75 -15.49 -11.09
CA PRO A 149 -21.68 -16.90 -11.51
C PRO A 149 -20.28 -17.27 -12.01
N ILE A 150 -19.99 -18.57 -12.03
CA ILE A 150 -18.83 -19.12 -12.75
C ILE A 150 -18.97 -18.81 -14.25
N LEU A 151 -17.92 -18.25 -14.86
CA LEU A 151 -17.88 -17.92 -16.30
C LEU A 151 -17.19 -19.02 -17.11
N THR A 152 -17.67 -19.27 -18.34
CA THR A 152 -16.91 -20.03 -19.34
C THR A 152 -15.86 -19.15 -20.03
N VAL A 153 -14.87 -19.77 -20.69
CA VAL A 153 -13.90 -19.03 -21.52
C VAL A 153 -14.61 -18.23 -22.62
N GLU A 154 -15.64 -18.83 -23.25
CA GLU A 154 -16.46 -18.16 -24.24
C GLU A 154 -17.23 -16.96 -23.66
N ASP A 155 -17.72 -17.03 -22.42
CA ASP A 155 -18.38 -15.90 -21.73
C ASP A 155 -17.41 -14.73 -21.50
N VAL A 156 -16.19 -15.01 -21.03
CA VAL A 156 -15.15 -13.98 -20.81
C VAL A 156 -14.87 -13.19 -22.10
N VAL A 157 -14.73 -13.88 -23.24
CA VAL A 157 -14.50 -13.22 -24.53
C VAL A 157 -15.74 -12.49 -25.03
N ALA A 158 -16.94 -13.07 -24.87
CA ALA A 158 -18.18 -12.46 -25.33
C ALA A 158 -18.54 -11.18 -24.55
N GLN A 159 -18.31 -11.18 -23.23
CA GLN A 159 -18.61 -10.07 -22.33
C GLN A 159 -17.55 -8.95 -22.41
N PHE A 160 -16.26 -9.29 -22.30
CA PHE A 160 -15.20 -8.28 -22.09
C PHE A 160 -14.38 -7.96 -23.36
N ARG A 161 -14.37 -8.86 -24.35
CA ARG A 161 -13.60 -8.73 -25.60
C ARG A 161 -12.15 -8.26 -25.38
N PRO A 162 -11.38 -8.96 -24.53
CA PRO A 162 -10.06 -8.48 -24.11
C PRO A 162 -9.06 -8.43 -25.28
N PRO A 163 -8.07 -7.52 -25.24
CA PRO A 163 -7.04 -7.42 -26.28
C PRO A 163 -6.13 -8.66 -26.31
N GLY A 164 -5.96 -9.32 -25.16
CA GLY A 164 -5.30 -10.61 -25.05
C GLY A 164 -6.02 -11.56 -24.09
N LEU A 165 -6.07 -12.85 -24.46
CA LEU A 165 -6.56 -13.93 -23.62
C LEU A 165 -5.45 -14.95 -23.34
N TRP A 166 -5.27 -15.29 -22.06
CA TRP A 166 -4.34 -16.32 -21.58
C TRP A 166 -5.11 -17.46 -20.92
N LEU A 167 -4.91 -18.69 -21.42
CA LEU A 167 -5.48 -19.91 -20.84
C LEU A 167 -4.40 -20.72 -20.12
N ASN A 168 -4.54 -20.91 -18.81
CA ASN A 168 -3.66 -21.80 -18.06
C ASN A 168 -4.29 -23.18 -17.88
N ILE A 169 -3.55 -24.22 -18.29
CA ILE A 169 -3.95 -25.62 -18.20
C ILE A 169 -3.07 -26.28 -17.14
N GLU A 170 -3.51 -26.21 -15.88
CA GLU A 170 -2.72 -26.62 -14.72
C GLU A 170 -2.61 -28.16 -14.58
N LYS A 171 -3.71 -28.89 -14.76
CA LYS A 171 -3.86 -30.31 -14.35
C LYS A 171 -4.41 -31.19 -15.49
N ASN A 172 -3.84 -31.13 -16.70
CA ASN A 172 -4.30 -31.94 -17.83
C ASN A 172 -4.23 -33.46 -17.58
N ILE A 173 -3.26 -33.96 -16.79
CA ILE A 173 -3.19 -35.38 -16.37
C ILE A 173 -4.43 -35.77 -15.57
N PHE A 174 -4.83 -34.96 -14.59
CA PHE A 174 -6.04 -35.20 -13.78
C PHE A 174 -7.29 -35.30 -14.68
N PHE A 175 -7.55 -34.29 -15.53
CA PHE A 175 -8.71 -34.35 -16.44
C PHE A 175 -8.65 -35.57 -17.38
N THR A 176 -7.46 -35.97 -17.84
CA THR A 176 -7.27 -37.16 -18.67
C THR A 176 -7.65 -38.46 -17.92
N GLN A 177 -7.30 -38.59 -16.64
CA GLN A 177 -7.71 -39.72 -15.80
C GLN A 177 -9.23 -39.82 -15.64
N HIS A 178 -9.93 -38.70 -15.75
CA HIS A 178 -11.39 -38.60 -15.69
C HIS A 178 -12.08 -38.60 -17.08
N ASN A 179 -11.39 -39.07 -18.13
CA ASN A 179 -11.87 -39.14 -19.52
C ASN A 179 -12.19 -37.79 -20.18
N LEU A 180 -11.73 -36.68 -19.60
CA LEU A 180 -11.86 -35.33 -20.15
C LEU A 180 -10.55 -34.93 -20.86
N SER A 181 -10.65 -34.17 -21.95
CA SER A 181 -9.48 -33.83 -22.77
C SER A 181 -9.30 -32.32 -22.91
N MET A 182 -8.41 -31.76 -22.08
CA MET A 182 -7.96 -30.36 -22.18
C MET A 182 -7.43 -30.05 -23.58
N ARG A 183 -6.71 -30.97 -24.21
CA ARG A 183 -6.24 -30.85 -25.59
C ARG A 183 -7.38 -30.62 -26.58
N ASN A 184 -8.45 -31.43 -26.50
CA ASN A 184 -9.58 -31.29 -27.41
C ASN A 184 -10.39 -30.03 -27.11
N TYR A 185 -10.56 -29.67 -25.83
CA TYR A 185 -11.20 -28.42 -25.43
C TYR A 185 -10.46 -27.21 -25.99
N VAL A 186 -9.16 -27.09 -25.74
CA VAL A 186 -8.30 -26.00 -26.23
C VAL A 186 -8.39 -25.87 -27.75
N LEU A 187 -8.28 -26.97 -28.50
CA LEU A 187 -8.40 -26.96 -29.96
C LEU A 187 -9.83 -26.68 -30.48
N SER A 188 -10.85 -26.79 -29.63
CA SER A 188 -12.23 -26.43 -29.93
C SER A 188 -12.48 -24.94 -29.67
N VAL A 189 -12.10 -24.45 -28.49
CA VAL A 189 -12.30 -23.04 -28.09
C VAL A 189 -11.45 -22.09 -28.94
N SER A 190 -10.20 -22.45 -29.30
CA SER A 190 -9.35 -21.67 -30.21
C SER A 190 -9.87 -21.55 -31.66
N LYS A 191 -10.97 -22.23 -32.02
CA LYS A 191 -11.69 -22.01 -33.29
C LYS A 191 -12.83 -20.99 -33.16
N LYS A 192 -13.27 -20.72 -31.94
CA LYS A 192 -14.36 -19.79 -31.60
C LYS A 192 -13.83 -18.43 -31.19
N VAL A 193 -12.72 -18.41 -30.45
CA VAL A 193 -12.10 -17.20 -29.87
C VAL A 193 -10.60 -17.17 -30.14
N VAL A 194 -10.03 -15.97 -30.13
CA VAL A 194 -8.57 -15.79 -30.20
C VAL A 194 -7.98 -16.10 -28.83
N VAL A 195 -7.02 -17.02 -28.79
CA VAL A 195 -6.24 -17.35 -27.59
C VAL A 195 -4.79 -16.95 -27.84
N ASN A 196 -4.32 -15.91 -27.16
CA ASN A 196 -2.99 -15.33 -27.36
C ASN A 196 -1.91 -16.16 -26.65
N PHE A 197 -2.23 -16.72 -25.50
CA PHE A 197 -1.30 -17.50 -24.68
C PHE A 197 -1.95 -18.77 -24.13
N ILE A 198 -1.19 -19.86 -24.11
CA ILE A 198 -1.56 -21.08 -23.40
C ILE A 198 -0.38 -21.49 -22.52
N SER A 199 -0.59 -21.57 -21.21
CA SER A 199 0.41 -22.09 -20.26
C SER A 199 0.07 -23.48 -19.74
N SER A 200 1.09 -24.24 -19.38
CA SER A 200 0.95 -25.48 -18.60
C SER A 200 2.28 -25.88 -17.97
N PRO A 201 2.28 -26.51 -16.79
CA PRO A 201 3.47 -27.17 -16.24
C PRO A 201 3.74 -28.55 -16.86
N GLU A 202 2.80 -29.11 -17.63
CA GLU A 202 2.96 -30.44 -18.23
C GLU A 202 3.63 -30.38 -19.62
N VAL A 203 4.85 -30.92 -19.73
CA VAL A 203 5.63 -30.87 -20.99
C VAL A 203 4.94 -31.65 -22.12
N ASN A 204 4.38 -32.82 -21.81
CA ASN A 204 3.63 -33.62 -22.78
C ASN A 204 2.38 -32.89 -23.29
N PHE A 205 1.68 -32.13 -22.45
CA PHE A 205 0.51 -31.36 -22.89
C PHE A 205 0.91 -30.32 -23.95
N LEU A 206 1.89 -29.47 -23.65
CA LEU A 206 2.38 -28.43 -24.58
C LEU A 206 2.89 -29.02 -25.90
N LYS A 207 3.69 -30.10 -25.84
CA LYS A 207 4.13 -30.84 -27.03
C LYS A 207 2.96 -31.36 -27.86
N SER A 208 1.87 -31.80 -27.22
CA SER A 208 0.69 -32.33 -27.91
C SER A 208 -0.09 -31.28 -28.70
N ILE A 209 -0.03 -30.00 -28.32
CA ILE A 209 -0.73 -28.89 -28.99
C ILE A 209 0.17 -28.05 -29.91
N LYS A 210 1.51 -28.08 -29.74
CA LYS A 210 2.47 -27.27 -30.53
C LYS A 210 2.22 -27.25 -32.04
N ALA A 211 2.00 -28.43 -32.64
CA ALA A 211 1.77 -28.57 -34.08
C ALA A 211 0.31 -28.33 -34.52
N ARG A 212 -0.56 -27.86 -33.61
CA ARG A 212 -2.01 -27.74 -33.80
C ARG A 212 -2.57 -26.35 -33.47
N VAL A 213 -1.75 -25.46 -32.93
CA VAL A 213 -2.04 -24.02 -32.73
C VAL A 213 -1.11 -23.19 -33.61
N SER A 214 -1.54 -22.01 -34.04
CA SER A 214 -0.66 -21.14 -34.86
C SER A 214 0.33 -20.38 -33.96
N PRO A 215 1.65 -20.50 -34.16
CA PRO A 215 2.64 -19.77 -33.36
C PRO A 215 2.65 -18.25 -33.62
N SER A 216 1.99 -17.78 -34.69
CA SER A 216 1.75 -16.35 -34.93
C SER A 216 0.69 -15.78 -33.99
N THR A 217 -0.29 -16.59 -33.60
CA THR A 217 -1.48 -16.17 -32.83
C THR A 217 -1.37 -16.58 -31.37
N THR A 218 -0.89 -17.80 -31.10
CA THR A 218 -0.90 -18.43 -29.79
C THR A 218 0.53 -18.78 -29.37
N LYS A 219 1.00 -18.18 -28.28
CA LYS A 219 2.29 -18.52 -27.66
C LYS A 219 2.08 -19.62 -26.62
N LEU A 220 2.87 -20.68 -26.70
CA LEU A 220 2.90 -21.73 -25.69
C LEU A 220 3.92 -21.38 -24.61
N ILE A 221 3.50 -21.34 -23.35
CA ILE A 221 4.32 -20.89 -22.22
C ILE A 221 4.51 -22.05 -21.24
N PHE A 222 5.75 -22.37 -20.90
CA PHE A 222 6.02 -23.41 -19.90
C PHE A 222 5.94 -22.81 -18.49
N LYS A 223 5.01 -23.31 -17.66
CA LYS A 223 4.80 -22.84 -16.27
C LYS A 223 5.69 -23.63 -15.33
N PHE A 224 6.54 -22.93 -14.57
CA PHE A 224 7.29 -23.53 -13.48
C PHE A 224 6.48 -23.42 -12.17
N PRO A 225 6.26 -24.52 -11.44
CA PRO A 225 5.85 -24.48 -10.04
C PRO A 225 7.09 -24.25 -9.14
N GLU A 226 6.99 -24.53 -7.84
CA GLU A 226 8.13 -24.35 -6.93
C GLU A 226 9.16 -25.49 -7.08
N GLY A 227 10.45 -25.15 -6.99
CA GLY A 227 11.51 -25.80 -7.78
C GLY A 227 11.90 -27.25 -7.45
N ALA A 228 11.32 -27.85 -6.42
CA ALA A 228 11.57 -29.23 -6.01
C ALA A 228 10.64 -30.26 -6.69
N GLU A 229 9.54 -29.82 -7.29
CA GLU A 229 8.56 -30.71 -7.93
C GLU A 229 9.14 -31.46 -9.15
N ILE A 230 8.57 -32.63 -9.45
CA ILE A 230 8.93 -33.46 -10.61
C ILE A 230 7.91 -33.24 -11.72
N GLU A 231 8.38 -32.95 -12.93
CA GLU A 231 7.52 -32.89 -14.11
C GLU A 231 7.16 -34.32 -14.56
N PRO A 232 5.86 -34.69 -14.60
CA PRO A 232 5.47 -36.11 -14.70
C PRO A 232 5.87 -36.81 -16.00
N SER A 233 6.07 -36.09 -17.11
CA SER A 233 6.34 -36.71 -18.41
C SER A 233 7.82 -36.92 -18.74
N THR A 234 8.70 -36.12 -18.15
CA THR A 234 10.16 -36.21 -18.31
C THR A 234 10.84 -36.89 -17.13
N ASN A 235 10.13 -37.05 -16.00
CA ASN A 235 10.67 -37.57 -14.74
C ASN A 235 11.93 -36.79 -14.27
N GLN A 236 11.95 -35.48 -14.54
CA GLN A 236 12.98 -34.55 -14.11
C GLN A 236 12.36 -33.51 -13.18
N THR A 237 13.15 -32.95 -12.27
CA THR A 237 12.69 -31.80 -11.48
C THR A 237 12.54 -30.57 -12.37
N TYR A 238 11.62 -29.68 -12.03
CA TYR A 238 11.50 -28.40 -12.75
C TYR A 238 12.80 -27.58 -12.68
N GLY A 239 13.54 -27.62 -11.56
CA GLY A 239 14.88 -27.04 -11.46
C GLY A 239 15.94 -27.68 -12.38
N SER A 240 15.77 -28.93 -12.82
CA SER A 240 16.60 -29.55 -13.87
C SER A 240 16.21 -29.04 -15.26
N LEU A 241 14.91 -28.99 -15.55
CA LEU A 241 14.38 -28.46 -16.81
C LEU A 241 14.77 -26.99 -17.04
N LEU A 242 14.76 -26.18 -15.98
CA LEU A 242 15.18 -24.78 -15.98
C LEU A 242 16.59 -24.57 -16.55
N LYS A 243 17.51 -25.51 -16.30
CA LYS A 243 18.89 -25.47 -16.77
C LYS A 243 19.03 -25.83 -18.26
N ASN A 244 17.95 -26.30 -18.90
CA ASN A 244 17.92 -26.72 -20.30
C ASN A 244 16.87 -25.92 -21.09
N LEU A 245 17.09 -24.60 -21.14
CA LEU A 245 16.22 -23.65 -21.86
C LEU A 245 16.13 -23.97 -23.37
N THR A 246 17.18 -24.54 -23.98
CA THR A 246 17.14 -24.97 -25.39
C THR A 246 16.19 -26.14 -25.61
N TYR A 247 16.10 -27.09 -24.68
CA TYR A 247 15.06 -28.13 -24.69
C TYR A 247 13.65 -27.54 -24.53
N ILE A 248 13.46 -26.58 -23.63
CA ILE A 248 12.15 -25.90 -23.45
C ILE A 248 11.73 -25.18 -24.74
N LYS A 249 12.67 -24.51 -25.42
CA LYS A 249 12.44 -23.86 -26.73
C LYS A 249 11.98 -24.84 -27.82
N THR A 250 12.17 -26.15 -27.67
CA THR A 250 11.62 -27.15 -28.61
C THR A 250 10.10 -27.28 -28.54
N PHE A 251 9.43 -26.83 -27.47
CA PHE A 251 7.97 -26.92 -27.32
C PHE A 251 7.27 -25.63 -26.85
N ALA A 252 7.98 -24.72 -26.19
CA ALA A 252 7.46 -23.44 -25.72
C ALA A 252 8.08 -22.23 -26.47
N SER A 253 7.36 -21.11 -26.47
CA SER A 253 7.80 -19.80 -26.93
C SER A 253 8.30 -18.90 -25.80
N GLY A 254 7.94 -19.22 -24.56
CA GLY A 254 8.39 -18.54 -23.35
C GLY A 254 8.18 -19.40 -22.10
N ILE A 255 8.52 -18.84 -20.95
CA ILE A 255 8.37 -19.44 -19.62
C ILE A 255 7.61 -18.49 -18.71
N ILE A 256 6.89 -19.03 -17.72
CA ILE A 256 6.40 -18.25 -16.58
C ILE A 256 6.94 -18.87 -15.29
N VAL A 257 7.57 -18.05 -14.44
CA VAL A 257 8.28 -18.49 -13.23
C VAL A 257 7.82 -17.72 -11.98
N PRO A 258 7.82 -18.34 -10.79
CA PRO A 258 7.66 -17.63 -9.53
C PRO A 258 8.73 -16.56 -9.36
N LYS A 259 8.39 -15.42 -8.75
CA LYS A 259 9.31 -14.29 -8.56
C LYS A 259 10.65 -14.65 -7.90
N THR A 260 10.66 -15.65 -7.02
CA THR A 260 11.84 -16.19 -6.33
C THR A 260 12.87 -16.88 -7.23
N TYR A 261 12.51 -17.27 -8.46
CA TYR A 261 13.47 -17.80 -9.44
C TYR A 261 14.37 -16.71 -10.03
N ILE A 262 13.90 -15.47 -10.05
CA ILE A 262 14.63 -14.30 -10.56
C ILE A 262 15.35 -13.62 -9.41
N TRP A 263 14.62 -13.32 -8.33
CA TRP A 263 15.15 -12.72 -7.11
C TRP A 263 14.98 -13.68 -5.94
N PRO A 264 16.00 -14.51 -5.62
CA PRO A 264 15.96 -15.37 -4.45
C PRO A 264 15.87 -14.54 -3.17
N VAL A 265 15.28 -15.11 -2.11
CA VAL A 265 15.00 -14.41 -0.86
C VAL A 265 15.58 -15.22 0.30
N THR A 266 16.31 -14.55 1.18
CA THR A 266 16.89 -15.15 2.39
C THR A 266 15.81 -15.51 3.42
N VAL A 267 16.15 -16.38 4.37
CA VAL A 267 15.22 -16.77 5.46
C VAL A 267 14.82 -15.62 6.39
N ASP A 268 15.62 -14.54 6.43
CA ASP A 268 15.29 -13.29 7.12
C ASP A 268 14.57 -12.27 6.23
N ASN A 269 14.09 -12.69 5.04
CA ASN A 269 13.25 -11.93 4.11
C ASN A 269 13.94 -10.71 3.45
N TYR A 270 15.14 -10.91 2.92
CA TYR A 270 15.86 -9.94 2.07
C TYR A 270 16.21 -10.56 0.72
N LEU A 271 16.34 -9.72 -0.30
CA LEU A 271 16.77 -10.16 -1.63
C LEU A 271 18.23 -10.61 -1.62
N GLU A 272 18.49 -11.72 -2.29
CA GLU A 272 19.81 -12.13 -2.77
C GLU A 272 20.06 -11.54 -4.17
N PRO A 273 21.30 -11.59 -4.70
CA PRO A 273 21.57 -11.20 -6.09
C PRO A 273 20.68 -11.98 -7.07
N HIS A 274 20.15 -11.28 -8.09
CA HIS A 274 19.27 -11.92 -9.08
C HIS A 274 19.99 -13.04 -9.85
N THR A 275 19.22 -14.01 -10.33
CA THR A 275 19.75 -15.08 -11.18
C THR A 275 19.90 -14.62 -12.63
N THR A 276 20.60 -15.40 -13.45
CA THR A 276 20.79 -15.11 -14.89
C THR A 276 19.60 -15.54 -15.76
N ILE A 277 18.54 -16.08 -15.16
CA ILE A 277 17.43 -16.75 -15.87
C ILE A 277 16.83 -15.90 -16.99
N VAL A 278 16.59 -14.59 -16.75
CA VAL A 278 15.96 -13.70 -17.73
C VAL A 278 16.86 -13.57 -18.96
N SER A 279 18.12 -13.19 -18.75
CA SER A 279 19.12 -13.06 -19.80
C SER A 279 19.39 -14.38 -20.55
N ASP A 280 19.37 -15.52 -19.87
CA ASP A 280 19.65 -16.83 -20.50
C ASP A 280 18.43 -17.38 -21.27
N ALA A 281 17.21 -17.09 -20.80
CA ALA A 281 15.98 -17.35 -21.55
C ALA A 281 15.91 -16.47 -22.80
N HIS A 282 16.23 -15.18 -22.69
CA HIS A 282 16.29 -14.27 -23.83
C HIS A 282 17.32 -14.71 -24.88
N LYS A 283 18.53 -15.14 -24.46
CA LYS A 283 19.53 -15.74 -25.37
C LYS A 283 19.00 -17.02 -26.06
N ALA A 284 18.17 -17.81 -25.39
CA ALA A 284 17.48 -18.96 -25.97
C ALA A 284 16.23 -18.59 -26.81
N GLY A 285 15.90 -17.30 -26.91
CA GLY A 285 14.73 -16.79 -27.61
C GLY A 285 13.40 -17.11 -26.92
N LEU A 286 13.39 -17.29 -25.60
CA LEU A 286 12.20 -17.49 -24.77
C LEU A 286 11.83 -16.19 -24.08
N THR A 287 10.56 -15.77 -24.15
CA THR A 287 10.05 -14.69 -23.28
C THR A 287 9.95 -15.20 -21.84
N VAL A 288 10.09 -14.31 -20.86
CA VAL A 288 10.00 -14.61 -19.43
C VAL A 288 8.89 -13.80 -18.80
N PHE A 289 7.91 -14.51 -18.26
CA PHE A 289 6.83 -13.94 -17.45
C PHE A 289 7.04 -14.28 -15.97
N VAL A 290 6.53 -13.45 -15.07
CA VAL A 290 6.68 -13.62 -13.61
C VAL A 290 5.33 -13.82 -12.95
N SER A 291 5.24 -14.75 -12.00
CA SER A 291 4.07 -14.96 -11.13
C SER A 291 4.42 -14.78 -9.64
N GLY A 292 3.38 -14.60 -8.81
CA GLY A 292 3.54 -14.39 -7.36
C GLY A 292 3.73 -12.93 -6.97
N LEU A 293 3.26 -11.99 -7.80
CA LEU A 293 3.28 -10.55 -7.54
C LEU A 293 1.91 -10.12 -7.02
N TYR A 294 1.88 -9.66 -5.77
CA TYR A 294 0.67 -9.29 -5.02
C TYR A 294 0.97 -8.05 -4.19
N ASN A 295 -0.01 -7.16 -4.03
CA ASN A 295 0.16 -5.95 -3.23
C ASN A 295 -0.10 -6.20 -1.72
N ASP A 296 -0.80 -7.29 -1.38
CA ASP A 296 -1.36 -7.57 -0.06
C ASP A 296 -0.64 -8.71 0.70
N VAL A 297 0.68 -8.81 0.53
CA VAL A 297 1.54 -9.83 1.16
C VAL A 297 2.79 -9.20 1.79
N PRO A 298 3.48 -9.88 2.72
CA PRO A 298 4.79 -9.44 3.17
C PRO A 298 5.80 -9.39 2.00
N PHE A 299 6.44 -8.23 1.82
CA PHE A 299 7.50 -8.03 0.84
C PHE A 299 8.88 -8.30 1.45
N PRO A 300 9.89 -8.69 0.65
CA PRO A 300 11.29 -8.55 1.03
C PRO A 300 11.59 -7.11 1.48
N PHE A 301 12.32 -6.94 2.58
CA PHE A 301 12.54 -5.62 3.21
C PHE A 301 13.25 -4.61 2.28
N ASN A 302 13.96 -5.09 1.25
CA ASN A 302 14.57 -4.25 0.20
C ASN A 302 13.56 -3.38 -0.57
N TYR A 303 12.27 -3.72 -0.57
CA TYR A 303 11.20 -2.95 -1.21
C TYR A 303 10.42 -2.06 -0.24
N SER A 304 10.74 -2.06 1.06
CA SER A 304 10.08 -1.21 2.06
C SER A 304 8.55 -1.34 2.08
N TYR A 305 8.01 -2.52 1.78
CA TYR A 305 6.57 -2.81 1.57
C TYR A 305 5.89 -2.10 0.38
N ASP A 306 6.63 -1.42 -0.50
CA ASP A 306 6.06 -0.69 -1.63
C ASP A 306 6.01 -1.55 -2.91
N PRO A 307 4.80 -1.85 -3.45
CA PRO A 307 4.65 -2.75 -4.59
C PRO A 307 5.26 -2.18 -5.87
N VAL A 308 5.27 -0.86 -6.06
CA VAL A 308 5.87 -0.22 -7.25
C VAL A 308 7.38 -0.46 -7.28
N SER A 309 8.07 -0.48 -6.12
CA SER A 309 9.48 -0.91 -6.04
C SER A 309 9.67 -2.37 -6.44
N GLU A 310 8.78 -3.27 -6.04
CA GLU A 310 8.86 -4.68 -6.45
C GLU A 310 8.71 -4.81 -7.97
N TYR A 311 7.67 -4.24 -8.60
CA TYR A 311 7.50 -4.32 -10.06
C TYR A 311 8.65 -3.67 -10.84
N LEU A 312 9.18 -2.53 -10.39
CA LEU A 312 10.36 -1.90 -11.00
C LEU A 312 11.57 -2.84 -11.02
N SER A 313 11.77 -3.67 -9.99
CA SER A 313 12.87 -4.65 -9.95
C SER A 313 12.81 -5.73 -11.04
N PHE A 314 11.65 -5.94 -11.67
CA PHE A 314 11.47 -6.87 -12.80
C PHE A 314 11.47 -6.15 -14.16
N PHE A 315 11.15 -4.86 -14.20
CA PHE A 315 10.95 -4.11 -15.44
C PHE A 315 12.11 -3.16 -15.80
N ASP A 316 12.66 -2.45 -14.83
CA ASP A 316 13.65 -1.38 -15.05
C ASP A 316 14.66 -1.33 -13.88
N ASN A 317 15.39 -2.43 -13.71
CA ASN A 317 16.45 -2.56 -12.70
C ASN A 317 17.85 -2.16 -13.22
N GLY A 318 17.94 -1.75 -14.50
CA GLY A 318 19.21 -1.43 -15.16
C GLY A 318 19.92 -2.62 -15.82
N ASP A 319 19.58 -3.88 -15.48
CA ASP A 319 20.22 -5.10 -15.99
C ASP A 319 19.35 -5.85 -17.01
N PHE A 320 18.07 -6.08 -16.72
CA PHE A 320 17.10 -6.78 -17.59
C PHE A 320 15.67 -6.23 -17.46
N SER A 321 14.77 -6.63 -18.37
CA SER A 321 13.32 -6.46 -18.22
C SER A 321 12.62 -7.79 -18.51
N VAL A 322 11.72 -8.24 -17.63
CA VAL A 322 10.87 -9.40 -17.93
C VAL A 322 9.81 -9.01 -18.98
N ASP A 323 9.37 -9.96 -19.80
CA ASP A 323 8.41 -9.74 -20.87
C ASP A 323 6.96 -9.56 -20.37
N GLY A 324 6.70 -9.76 -19.07
CA GLY A 324 5.44 -9.40 -18.42
C GLY A 324 5.26 -10.01 -17.04
N VAL A 325 4.17 -9.63 -16.36
CA VAL A 325 3.84 -10.07 -15.00
C VAL A 325 2.39 -10.53 -14.89
N LEU A 326 2.19 -11.62 -14.15
CA LEU A 326 0.90 -12.10 -13.69
C LEU A 326 0.62 -11.54 -12.29
N SER A 327 -0.40 -10.69 -12.19
CA SER A 327 -0.75 -9.95 -10.97
C SER A 327 -2.25 -10.01 -10.67
N ASP A 328 -2.58 -9.96 -9.38
CA ASP A 328 -3.94 -9.80 -8.84
C ASP A 328 -4.41 -8.33 -8.86
N PHE A 329 -3.47 -7.40 -9.00
CA PHE A 329 -3.64 -5.95 -8.91
C PHE A 329 -3.10 -5.28 -10.19
N PRO A 330 -3.71 -5.51 -11.37
CA PRO A 330 -3.12 -5.14 -12.67
C PRO A 330 -2.96 -3.62 -12.88
N LEU A 331 -3.60 -2.79 -12.05
CA LEU A 331 -3.38 -1.34 -12.01
C LEU A 331 -1.92 -0.99 -11.66
N THR A 332 -1.33 -1.61 -10.64
CA THR A 332 0.03 -1.26 -10.18
C THR A 332 1.10 -1.49 -11.26
N PRO A 333 1.24 -2.66 -11.92
CA PRO A 333 2.20 -2.82 -13.01
C PRO A 333 1.86 -1.95 -14.22
N SER A 334 0.58 -1.64 -14.46
CA SER A 334 0.19 -0.67 -15.51
C SER A 334 0.77 0.72 -15.24
N ALA A 335 0.61 1.23 -14.00
CA ALA A 335 1.23 2.46 -13.56
C ALA A 335 2.76 2.37 -13.53
N VAL A 336 3.35 1.23 -13.19
CA VAL A 336 4.81 1.06 -13.21
C VAL A 336 5.36 1.24 -14.62
N ILE A 337 4.78 0.55 -15.61
CA ILE A 337 5.24 0.57 -17.00
C ILE A 337 5.09 1.96 -17.63
N ASP A 338 3.96 2.65 -17.40
CA ASP A 338 3.71 3.95 -18.05
C ASP A 338 4.04 5.20 -17.22
N CYS A 339 4.18 5.11 -15.89
CA CYS A 339 4.38 6.30 -15.04
C CYS A 339 5.71 6.32 -14.30
N TYR A 340 6.25 5.17 -13.90
CA TYR A 340 7.40 5.08 -13.00
C TYR A 340 8.70 4.57 -13.64
N ALA A 341 8.59 3.71 -14.66
CA ALA A 341 9.75 3.19 -15.39
C ALA A 341 10.39 4.26 -16.30
N HIS A 342 11.70 4.11 -16.51
CA HIS A 342 12.55 5.00 -17.28
C HIS A 342 12.43 6.48 -16.86
N PRO A 343 12.71 6.81 -15.57
CA PRO A 343 12.53 8.16 -15.04
C PRO A 343 13.38 9.18 -15.81
N GLU A 344 12.78 10.30 -16.20
CA GLU A 344 13.49 11.36 -16.90
C GLU A 344 14.56 11.98 -15.99
N LYS A 345 15.82 12.02 -16.45
CA LYS A 345 16.95 12.52 -15.65
C LYS A 345 16.80 13.96 -15.15
N ASN A 346 15.95 14.76 -15.81
CA ASN A 346 15.63 16.14 -15.49
C ASN A 346 14.11 16.37 -15.37
N ALA A 347 13.33 15.37 -14.92
CA ALA A 347 11.88 15.49 -14.76
C ALA A 347 11.52 16.77 -13.98
N SER A 348 10.58 17.57 -14.51
CA SER A 348 10.06 18.75 -13.80
C SER A 348 9.24 18.30 -12.60
N VAL A 349 9.85 18.24 -11.43
CA VAL A 349 9.17 17.96 -10.17
C VAL A 349 8.15 19.07 -9.90
N LYS A 350 6.89 18.71 -9.63
CA LYS A 350 5.89 19.69 -9.19
C LYS A 350 6.22 20.14 -7.76
N ASP A 351 6.04 21.44 -7.49
CA ASP A 351 6.23 22.00 -6.14
C ASP A 351 5.31 21.33 -5.11
N THR A 352 4.10 20.93 -5.54
CA THR A 352 3.14 20.16 -4.74
C THR A 352 2.98 18.71 -5.25
N PRO A 353 2.74 17.74 -4.35
CA PRO A 353 2.70 17.87 -2.89
C PRO A 353 4.11 18.08 -2.32
N LEU A 354 4.20 18.61 -1.12
CA LEU A 354 5.42 18.60 -0.32
C LEU A 354 5.58 17.22 0.35
N VAL A 355 6.72 16.55 0.17
CA VAL A 355 7.09 15.34 0.93
C VAL A 355 7.74 15.78 2.23
N ILE A 356 7.05 15.52 3.33
CA ILE A 356 7.53 15.77 4.68
C ILE A 356 7.83 14.40 5.30
N SER A 357 8.99 14.22 5.93
CA SER A 357 9.26 12.99 6.67
C SER A 357 8.38 12.88 7.92
N LYS A 358 8.26 11.66 8.45
CA LYS A 358 7.78 11.40 9.80
C LYS A 358 8.90 10.73 10.58
N ASP A 359 9.56 11.51 11.44
CA ASP A 359 10.77 11.16 12.17
C ASP A 359 11.93 10.69 11.25
N GLY A 360 12.05 11.29 10.06
CA GLY A 360 12.95 10.82 8.99
C GLY A 360 12.38 9.64 8.20
N ASP A 361 13.26 8.76 7.71
CA ASP A 361 12.89 7.48 7.07
C ASP A 361 12.57 6.42 8.15
N SER A 362 11.50 6.68 8.91
CA SER A 362 11.09 5.82 10.03
C SER A 362 10.45 4.49 9.60
N GLY A 363 10.24 4.30 8.29
CA GLY A 363 9.80 3.07 7.65
C GLY A 363 10.87 1.97 7.65
N ASP A 364 12.14 2.36 7.48
CA ASP A 364 13.28 1.43 7.43
C ASP A 364 14.32 1.64 8.54
N TYR A 365 14.31 2.77 9.24
CA TYR A 365 15.26 3.09 10.32
C TYR A 365 14.55 3.54 11.62
N PRO A 366 15.21 3.43 12.80
CA PRO A 366 14.70 4.06 14.02
C PRO A 366 14.56 5.57 13.84
N GLY A 367 13.34 6.08 14.06
CA GLY A 367 13.01 7.48 13.79
C GLY A 367 13.83 8.48 14.63
N CYS A 368 14.00 9.69 14.10
CA CYS A 368 14.82 10.76 14.67
C CYS A 368 16.33 10.45 14.83
N THR A 369 16.84 9.41 14.17
CA THR A 369 18.28 9.11 14.13
C THR A 369 19.00 9.76 12.95
N ASP A 370 20.32 9.93 13.09
CA ASP A 370 21.24 10.26 12.00
C ASP A 370 20.98 9.48 10.70
N LEU A 371 20.85 8.15 10.78
CA LEU A 371 20.58 7.30 9.62
C LEU A 371 19.20 7.56 9.02
N ALA A 372 18.14 7.63 9.83
CA ALA A 372 16.79 7.92 9.34
C ALA A 372 16.73 9.26 8.58
N TYR A 373 17.45 10.28 9.06
CA TYR A 373 17.52 11.57 8.37
C TYR A 373 18.39 11.55 7.11
N MET A 374 19.54 10.87 7.14
CA MET A 374 20.40 10.72 5.95
C MET A 374 19.68 9.95 4.83
N HIS A 375 18.93 8.90 5.16
CA HIS A 375 18.15 8.13 4.19
C HIS A 375 16.96 8.92 3.64
N ALA A 376 16.21 9.64 4.49
CA ALA A 376 15.15 10.53 4.01
C ALA A 376 15.66 11.59 3.01
N ILE A 377 16.84 12.18 3.26
CA ILE A 377 17.50 13.10 2.30
C ILE A 377 17.85 12.37 1.00
N ALA A 378 18.42 11.17 1.07
CA ALA A 378 18.86 10.40 -0.10
C ALA A 378 17.68 9.94 -0.97
N ASP A 379 16.55 9.59 -0.37
CA ASP A 379 15.31 9.24 -1.07
C ASP A 379 14.56 10.47 -1.63
N GLY A 380 14.98 11.67 -1.22
CA GLY A 380 14.58 12.94 -1.81
C GLY A 380 13.29 13.51 -1.20
N VAL A 381 13.19 13.46 0.13
CA VAL A 381 12.26 14.26 0.94
C VAL A 381 12.44 15.76 0.66
N ASP A 382 11.37 16.55 0.71
CA ASP A 382 11.46 18.02 0.56
C ASP A 382 11.68 18.70 1.92
N VAL A 383 11.06 18.20 2.99
CA VAL A 383 11.16 18.75 4.36
C VAL A 383 11.47 17.66 5.38
N LEU A 384 12.54 17.85 6.15
CA LEU A 384 12.82 17.02 7.32
C LEU A 384 12.08 17.50 8.56
N ASP A 385 11.46 16.57 9.29
CA ASP A 385 10.81 16.83 10.56
C ASP A 385 11.69 16.48 11.77
N CYS A 386 11.55 17.24 12.86
CA CYS A 386 12.18 16.96 14.15
C CYS A 386 11.16 17.27 15.25
N ASN A 387 10.60 16.24 15.85
CA ASN A 387 9.76 16.35 17.04
C ASN A 387 10.68 16.59 18.25
N VAL A 388 10.69 17.81 18.78
CA VAL A 388 11.67 18.24 19.78
C VAL A 388 11.25 17.82 21.18
N GLN A 389 12.11 17.04 21.82
CA GLN A 389 12.03 16.68 23.22
C GLN A 389 13.15 17.36 24.02
N MET A 390 12.93 17.48 25.32
CA MET A 390 13.90 18.07 26.26
C MET A 390 14.50 16.98 27.16
N SER A 391 15.83 16.98 27.30
CA SER A 391 16.51 16.23 28.35
C SER A 391 16.39 16.93 29.71
N LYS A 392 16.69 16.21 30.79
CA LYS A 392 16.73 16.72 32.17
C LYS A 392 17.64 17.94 32.36
N ASP A 393 18.76 17.97 31.64
CA ASP A 393 19.76 19.03 31.63
C ASP A 393 19.45 20.15 30.62
N GLY A 394 18.25 20.16 30.03
CA GLY A 394 17.75 21.28 29.22
C GLY A 394 18.25 21.30 27.77
N ILE A 395 18.75 20.18 27.25
CA ILE A 395 19.22 20.07 25.87
C ILE A 395 18.04 19.63 24.98
N PRO A 396 17.69 20.39 23.92
CA PRO A 396 16.68 20.00 22.94
C PRO A 396 17.25 18.99 21.93
N PHE A 397 16.49 17.94 21.63
CA PHE A 397 16.87 16.88 20.69
C PHE A 397 15.66 16.31 19.95
N CYS A 398 15.90 15.66 18.81
CA CYS A 398 14.82 15.04 18.03
C CYS A 398 14.47 13.66 18.61
N SER A 399 13.19 13.39 18.88
CA SER A 399 12.67 12.08 19.26
C SER A 399 11.19 11.96 18.92
N SER A 400 10.80 10.81 18.35
CA SER A 400 9.43 10.48 17.97
C SER A 400 8.45 10.33 19.15
N SER A 401 8.97 10.25 20.38
CA SER A 401 8.16 10.23 21.60
C SER A 401 8.88 10.91 22.78
N ILE A 402 8.10 11.53 23.66
CA ILE A 402 8.53 12.00 24.99
C ILE A 402 8.71 10.85 25.99
N ASN A 403 8.13 9.67 25.71
CA ASN A 403 8.32 8.44 26.47
C ASN A 403 9.29 7.52 25.73
N LEU A 404 10.51 7.42 26.24
CA LEU A 404 11.63 6.70 25.64
C LEU A 404 11.36 5.19 25.47
N ILE A 405 10.38 4.62 26.19
CA ILE A 405 9.97 3.20 26.00
C ILE A 405 9.39 2.97 24.60
N ASP A 406 8.78 3.98 23.98
CA ASP A 406 8.10 3.82 22.69
C ASP A 406 9.10 3.78 21.50
N SER A 407 10.35 4.20 21.70
CA SER A 407 11.37 4.37 20.64
C SER A 407 12.79 3.86 20.99
N THR A 408 12.99 3.26 22.17
CA THR A 408 14.30 2.79 22.64
C THR A 408 14.21 1.54 23.52
N ALA A 409 15.34 0.86 23.75
CA ALA A 409 15.48 -0.21 24.73
C ALA A 409 15.67 0.27 26.19
N VAL A 410 15.23 1.49 26.55
CA VAL A 410 15.45 2.07 27.89
C VAL A 410 14.89 1.21 29.03
N ALA A 411 13.76 0.51 28.81
CA ALA A 411 13.16 -0.37 29.81
C ALA A 411 14.02 -1.60 30.13
N GLN A 412 14.93 -1.99 29.22
CA GLN A 412 15.88 -3.09 29.41
C GLN A 412 17.26 -2.60 29.90
N SER A 413 17.41 -1.29 30.15
CA SER A 413 18.65 -0.67 30.59
C SER A 413 18.72 -0.46 32.12
N SER A 414 19.85 0.04 32.60
CA SER A 414 20.03 0.51 33.99
C SER A 414 19.13 1.71 34.35
N PHE A 415 18.46 2.34 33.39
CA PHE A 415 17.50 3.43 33.61
C PHE A 415 16.06 2.97 33.85
N SER A 416 15.80 1.65 33.88
CA SER A 416 14.48 1.09 34.21
C SER A 416 13.90 1.59 35.55
N SER A 417 14.75 1.98 36.51
CA SER A 417 14.35 2.58 37.79
C SER A 417 13.76 4.00 37.70
N TYR A 418 13.88 4.68 36.54
CA TYR A 418 13.26 5.99 36.28
C TYR A 418 11.80 5.87 35.80
N THR A 419 11.21 4.66 35.85
CA THR A 419 9.81 4.43 35.48
C THR A 419 8.86 5.23 36.39
N MET A 420 8.00 6.04 35.79
CA MET A 420 6.99 6.85 36.50
C MET A 420 5.69 6.95 35.70
N ASN A 421 4.60 7.38 36.35
CA ASN A 421 3.31 7.64 35.71
C ASN A 421 3.12 9.15 35.57
N VAL A 422 2.75 9.62 34.37
CA VAL A 422 2.47 11.03 34.07
C VAL A 422 1.16 11.10 33.26
N PRO A 423 0.00 11.11 33.95
CA PRO A 423 -1.31 11.07 33.30
C PRO A 423 -1.59 12.21 32.32
N GLU A 424 -0.92 13.36 32.48
CA GLU A 424 -0.99 14.52 31.58
C GLU A 424 -0.29 14.30 30.23
N ILE A 425 0.53 13.25 30.09
CA ILE A 425 1.21 12.88 28.85
C ILE A 425 0.62 11.58 28.28
N LYS A 426 0.60 10.51 29.09
CA LYS A 426 0.18 9.18 28.64
C LYS A 426 -0.38 8.39 29.81
N VAL A 427 -1.46 7.64 29.58
CA VAL A 427 -1.98 6.70 30.59
C VAL A 427 -1.02 5.52 30.73
N GLY A 428 -0.43 5.37 31.92
CA GLY A 428 0.41 4.24 32.28
C GLY A 428 1.83 4.64 32.69
N SER A 429 2.68 3.63 32.84
CA SER A 429 4.09 3.81 33.21
C SER A 429 4.94 4.15 31.98
N GLY A 430 5.78 5.16 32.11
CA GLY A 430 6.74 5.62 31.09
C GLY A 430 8.13 5.89 31.68
N ILE A 431 9.14 5.99 30.83
CA ILE A 431 10.45 6.57 31.18
C ILE A 431 10.64 7.76 30.25
N TYR A 432 10.60 8.97 30.80
CA TYR A 432 10.44 10.18 30.01
C TYR A 432 11.77 10.86 29.70
N THR A 433 11.84 11.60 28.59
CA THR A 433 13.07 12.29 28.14
C THR A 433 13.60 13.26 29.21
N PHE A 434 12.71 13.98 29.89
CA PHE A 434 13.05 14.92 30.97
C PHE A 434 13.55 14.25 32.26
N SER A 435 13.50 12.91 32.36
CA SER A 435 14.02 12.15 33.50
C SER A 435 15.53 11.87 33.41
N LEU A 436 16.12 11.93 32.20
CA LEU A 436 17.51 11.57 31.91
C LEU A 436 18.29 12.75 31.30
N THR A 437 19.61 12.84 31.56
CA THR A 437 20.47 13.84 30.90
C THR A 437 20.74 13.47 29.45
N TRP A 438 21.16 14.43 28.61
CA TRP A 438 21.55 14.13 27.23
C TRP A 438 22.65 13.06 27.14
N ASP A 439 23.63 13.12 28.04
CA ASP A 439 24.72 12.15 28.11
C ASP A 439 24.26 10.74 28.50
N GLN A 440 23.08 10.59 29.10
CA GLN A 440 22.41 9.30 29.32
C GLN A 440 21.56 8.90 28.10
N ILE A 441 20.82 9.85 27.51
CA ILE A 441 19.93 9.60 26.36
C ILE A 441 20.72 9.13 25.13
N LYS A 442 21.87 9.75 24.84
CA LYS A 442 22.73 9.40 23.69
C LYS A 442 23.35 7.99 23.78
N THR A 443 23.28 7.32 24.93
CA THR A 443 23.77 5.94 25.11
C THR A 443 22.64 4.91 25.02
N LEU A 444 21.39 5.35 24.90
CA LEU A 444 20.25 4.46 24.69
C LEU A 444 20.32 3.83 23.30
N GLN A 445 20.06 2.53 23.25
CA GLN A 445 19.83 1.84 21.99
C GLN A 445 18.48 2.27 21.42
N SER A 446 18.50 2.93 20.25
CA SER A 446 17.31 3.25 19.45
C SER A 446 16.58 1.97 19.04
N THR A 447 15.28 2.05 18.78
CA THR A 447 14.47 0.92 18.32
C THR A 447 13.47 1.38 17.29
N ILE A 448 13.43 0.71 16.13
CA ILE A 448 12.45 0.99 15.08
C ILE A 448 11.03 0.69 15.57
N SER A 449 10.10 1.59 15.22
CA SER A 449 8.67 1.32 15.44
C SER A 449 8.21 0.19 14.51
N SER A 450 7.10 -0.44 14.83
CA SER A 450 6.40 -1.37 13.92
C SER A 450 4.92 -1.33 14.27
N PRO A 451 4.17 -0.34 13.76
CA PRO A 451 2.76 -0.16 14.09
C PRO A 451 1.96 -1.43 13.78
N GLU A 452 2.19 -1.99 12.60
CA GLU A 452 1.46 -3.14 12.04
C GLU A 452 1.98 -4.52 12.48
N LYS A 453 2.76 -4.57 13.57
CA LYS A 453 3.30 -5.83 14.13
C LYS A 453 2.22 -6.87 14.47
N ASN A 454 0.99 -6.43 14.75
CA ASN A 454 -0.15 -7.32 15.02
C ASN A 454 -0.55 -8.15 13.78
N TYR A 455 -0.32 -7.59 12.57
CA TYR A 455 -0.47 -8.28 11.29
C TYR A 455 0.81 -9.02 10.87
N LYS A 456 1.79 -9.16 11.79
CA LYS A 456 3.14 -9.71 11.57
C LYS A 456 4.00 -8.90 10.58
N LEU A 457 3.62 -7.66 10.29
CA LEU A 457 4.42 -6.72 9.50
C LEU A 457 5.36 -5.97 10.46
N LEU A 458 6.63 -6.35 10.43
CA LEU A 458 7.71 -5.69 11.17
C LEU A 458 8.41 -4.69 10.25
N ARG A 459 8.90 -3.57 10.77
CA ARG A 459 9.85 -2.73 10.02
C ARG A 459 11.26 -3.33 10.09
N ASN A 460 12.10 -2.91 9.15
CA ASN A 460 13.38 -3.51 8.77
C ASN A 460 14.21 -4.12 9.93
N PRO A 461 14.20 -5.47 10.10
CA PRO A 461 14.86 -6.11 11.23
C PRO A 461 16.40 -5.95 11.27
N ARG A 462 17.08 -5.75 10.13
CA ARG A 462 18.53 -5.55 10.09
C ARG A 462 18.93 -4.16 10.61
N PHE A 463 18.08 -3.15 10.42
CA PHE A 463 18.29 -1.80 10.92
C PHE A 463 17.53 -1.50 12.23
N LYS A 464 16.89 -2.50 12.85
CA LYS A 464 16.05 -2.38 14.06
C LYS A 464 16.59 -1.45 15.14
N ASN A 465 17.91 -1.44 15.37
CA ASN A 465 18.57 -0.63 16.39
C ASN A 465 19.71 0.24 15.82
N ALA A 466 19.61 0.64 14.55
CA ALA A 466 20.64 1.39 13.86
C ALA A 466 20.51 2.90 14.09
N GLY A 467 21.63 3.62 14.05
CA GLY A 467 21.68 5.07 14.16
C GLY A 467 21.56 5.62 15.59
N THR A 468 21.86 6.91 15.74
CA THR A 468 21.91 7.64 17.01
C THR A 468 21.06 8.91 16.96
N TYR A 469 20.43 9.27 18.08
CA TYR A 469 19.63 10.49 18.19
C TYR A 469 20.50 11.75 18.04
N LEU A 470 19.96 12.75 17.35
CA LEU A 470 20.60 14.05 17.15
C LEU A 470 20.05 15.08 18.13
N LYS A 471 20.93 15.94 18.67
CA LYS A 471 20.51 17.24 19.20
C LYS A 471 19.86 18.07 18.11
N LEU A 472 19.02 19.03 18.51
CA LEU A 472 18.42 19.96 17.56
C LEU A 472 19.48 20.74 16.75
N SER A 473 20.61 21.12 17.35
CA SER A 473 21.73 21.76 16.64
C SER A 473 22.39 20.86 15.59
N GLU A 474 22.49 19.55 15.87
CA GLU A 474 23.11 18.56 14.99
C GLU A 474 22.16 18.27 13.80
N PHE A 475 20.87 18.11 14.05
CA PHE A 475 19.81 18.04 13.02
C PHE A 475 19.77 19.28 12.13
N LEU A 476 19.78 20.48 12.70
CA LEU A 476 19.78 21.74 11.93
C LEU A 476 21.06 21.90 11.10
N THR A 477 22.19 21.37 11.57
CA THR A 477 23.44 21.34 10.80
C THR A 477 23.36 20.35 9.63
N LEU A 478 22.81 19.16 9.86
CA LEU A 478 22.57 18.16 8.80
C LEU A 478 21.67 18.73 7.71
N ALA A 479 20.54 19.33 8.09
CA ALA A 479 19.60 19.93 7.14
C ALA A 479 20.26 21.06 6.32
N LYS A 480 20.98 21.98 6.97
CA LYS A 480 21.68 23.10 6.32
C LYS A 480 22.78 22.67 5.35
N ASN A 481 23.35 21.49 5.53
CA ASN A 481 24.36 20.92 4.64
C ASN A 481 23.75 20.19 3.42
N SER A 482 22.44 19.96 3.40
CA SER A 482 21.76 19.36 2.25
C SER A 482 21.27 20.43 1.28
N SER A 483 21.60 20.28 -0.01
CA SER A 483 21.11 21.15 -1.09
C SER A 483 19.79 20.69 -1.71
N SER A 484 19.26 19.52 -1.31
CA SER A 484 17.99 18.97 -1.84
C SER A 484 16.76 19.34 -1.01
N LEU A 485 16.95 19.75 0.24
CA LEU A 485 15.85 20.14 1.13
C LEU A 485 15.30 21.51 0.76
N LEU A 486 13.99 21.66 0.87
CA LEU A 486 13.26 22.93 0.79
C LEU A 486 13.06 23.53 2.19
N GLY A 487 13.05 22.71 3.25
CA GLY A 487 12.88 23.20 4.62
C GLY A 487 13.05 22.18 5.73
N VAL A 488 12.76 22.63 6.96
CA VAL A 488 12.66 21.81 8.17
C VAL A 488 11.34 22.08 8.90
N LEU A 489 10.77 21.07 9.52
CA LEU A 489 9.57 21.15 10.35
C LEU A 489 9.92 20.77 11.79
N ILE A 490 9.78 21.72 12.72
CA ILE A 490 10.11 21.54 14.12
C ILE A 490 8.83 21.36 14.92
N GLY A 491 8.56 20.13 15.36
CA GLY A 491 7.42 19.77 16.19
C GLY A 491 7.66 20.13 17.66
N ILE A 492 6.69 20.76 18.31
CA ILE A 492 6.71 21.08 19.74
C ILE A 492 5.37 20.69 20.37
N GLU A 493 5.41 19.71 21.26
CA GLU A 493 4.26 19.20 22.02
C GLU A 493 4.55 19.28 23.54
N HIS A 494 3.52 19.13 24.36
CA HIS A 494 3.59 19.14 25.84
C HIS A 494 4.29 20.37 26.48
N ALA A 495 4.35 21.50 25.77
CA ALA A 495 5.15 22.66 26.18
C ALA A 495 4.74 23.26 27.54
N ALA A 496 3.43 23.28 27.84
CA ALA A 496 2.92 23.74 29.14
C ALA A 496 3.38 22.81 30.28
N TYR A 497 3.28 21.49 30.11
CA TYR A 497 3.74 20.51 31.08
C TYR A 497 5.25 20.64 31.35
N LEU A 498 6.07 20.73 30.30
CA LEU A 498 7.51 20.89 30.42
C LEU A 498 7.89 22.14 31.22
N VAL A 499 7.20 23.27 31.00
CA VAL A 499 7.43 24.51 31.74
C VAL A 499 6.95 24.41 33.20
N GLU A 500 5.71 23.97 33.44
CA GLU A 500 5.11 23.97 34.78
C GLU A 500 5.64 22.89 35.72
N LYS A 501 5.88 21.68 35.20
CA LYS A 501 6.18 20.50 36.01
C LYS A 501 7.68 20.17 36.04
N GLN A 502 8.41 20.53 34.98
CA GLN A 502 9.83 20.20 34.82
C GLN A 502 10.74 21.44 34.78
N GLY A 503 10.20 22.66 34.66
CA GLY A 503 10.99 23.89 34.51
C GLY A 503 11.68 24.04 33.14
N LEU A 504 11.36 23.18 32.17
CA LEU A 504 12.03 23.05 30.88
C LEU A 504 11.32 23.92 29.82
N ARG A 505 11.99 24.99 29.38
CA ARG A 505 11.43 26.00 28.47
C ARG A 505 11.65 25.64 27.00
N VAL A 506 11.06 24.52 26.54
CA VAL A 506 11.25 23.97 25.18
C VAL A 506 11.12 25.02 24.06
N THR A 507 10.12 25.89 24.13
CA THR A 507 9.89 26.94 23.11
C THR A 507 11.03 27.97 23.05
N ASP A 508 11.62 28.35 24.19
CA ASP A 508 12.75 29.29 24.22
C ASP A 508 14.08 28.59 23.84
N ALA A 509 14.23 27.30 24.15
CA ALA A 509 15.34 26.46 23.71
C ALA A 509 15.36 26.31 22.17
N VAL A 510 14.22 25.94 21.56
CA VAL A 510 14.09 25.84 20.09
C VAL A 510 14.40 27.15 19.39
N MET A 511 13.87 28.29 19.88
CA MET A 511 14.20 29.61 19.34
C MET A 511 15.70 29.92 19.41
N THR A 512 16.36 29.49 20.49
CA THR A 512 17.80 29.70 20.70
C THR A 512 18.62 28.87 19.72
N GLU A 513 18.32 27.57 19.57
CA GLU A 513 19.03 26.69 18.63
C GLU A 513 18.83 27.12 17.16
N LEU A 514 17.60 27.46 16.75
CA LEU A 514 17.32 27.98 15.40
C LEU A 514 18.11 29.28 15.13
N LYS A 515 18.16 30.20 16.10
CA LYS A 515 18.96 31.41 16.01
C LYS A 515 20.46 31.11 15.90
N ASN A 516 20.98 30.19 16.72
CA ASN A 516 22.39 29.80 16.75
C ASN A 516 22.83 29.11 15.45
N ALA A 517 21.99 28.25 14.89
CA ALA A 517 22.22 27.60 13.59
C ALA A 517 22.08 28.56 12.39
N GLY A 518 21.60 29.79 12.62
CA GLY A 518 21.49 30.86 11.63
C GLY A 518 20.13 30.95 10.91
N PHE A 519 19.12 30.20 11.37
CA PHE A 519 17.76 30.22 10.84
C PHE A 519 16.92 31.41 11.34
N GLY A 520 17.43 32.21 12.29
CA GLY A 520 16.69 33.36 12.86
C GLY A 520 16.36 34.51 11.89
N ASN A 521 16.89 34.47 10.67
CA ASN A 521 16.58 35.34 9.54
C ASN A 521 16.33 34.46 8.29
N GLN A 522 15.80 35.03 7.20
CA GLN A 522 15.55 34.30 5.95
C GLN A 522 16.77 33.49 5.48
N THR A 523 16.64 32.17 5.57
CA THR A 523 17.56 31.15 5.07
C THR A 523 17.14 30.65 3.69
N ALA A 524 18.00 29.86 3.03
CA ALA A 524 17.62 29.14 1.82
C ALA A 524 16.62 27.99 2.08
N LEU A 525 16.55 27.52 3.33
CA LEU A 525 15.57 26.55 3.82
C LEU A 525 14.44 27.28 4.55
N ASP A 526 13.20 26.89 4.27
CA ASP A 526 12.04 27.30 5.06
C ASP A 526 12.03 26.62 6.43
N VAL A 527 11.62 27.35 7.47
CA VAL A 527 11.40 26.79 8.81
C VAL A 527 9.91 26.78 9.11
N MET A 528 9.39 25.60 9.40
CA MET A 528 8.03 25.38 9.86
C MET A 528 8.06 25.03 11.35
N ILE A 529 7.19 25.65 12.17
CA ILE A 529 6.99 25.28 13.57
C ILE A 529 5.64 24.60 13.67
N GLN A 530 5.60 23.34 14.09
CA GLN A 530 4.39 22.56 14.25
C GLN A 530 4.01 22.39 15.73
N SER A 531 2.72 22.53 16.03
CA SER A 531 2.17 22.21 17.35
C SER A 531 0.67 21.93 17.26
N SER A 532 0.16 21.03 18.09
CA SER A 532 -1.26 20.91 18.39
C SER A 532 -1.73 21.93 19.43
N ASN A 533 -0.81 22.69 20.05
CA ASN A 533 -1.11 23.77 20.97
C ASN A 533 -1.03 25.15 20.28
N SER A 534 -2.16 25.84 20.11
CA SER A 534 -2.22 27.18 19.50
C SER A 534 -1.45 28.22 20.32
N SER A 535 -1.36 28.03 21.64
CA SER A 535 -0.56 28.84 22.56
C SER A 535 0.95 28.80 22.26
N VAL A 536 1.47 27.67 21.74
CA VAL A 536 2.86 27.54 21.28
C VAL A 536 3.08 28.35 20.00
N LEU A 537 2.20 28.20 19.01
CA LEU A 537 2.32 28.88 17.72
C LEU A 537 2.26 30.41 17.89
N MET A 538 1.36 30.92 18.74
CA MET A 538 1.30 32.34 19.09
C MET A 538 2.63 32.88 19.66
N LYS A 539 3.28 32.14 20.56
CA LYS A 539 4.59 32.53 21.13
C LYS A 539 5.68 32.63 20.05
N PHE A 540 5.63 31.79 19.01
CA PHE A 540 6.53 31.90 17.85
C PHE A 540 6.14 33.05 16.91
N LYS A 541 4.85 33.31 16.70
CA LYS A 541 4.34 34.41 15.89
C LYS A 541 4.79 35.79 16.37
N GLU A 542 4.87 35.97 17.69
CA GLU A 542 5.34 37.22 18.31
C GLU A 542 6.85 37.46 18.14
N LYS A 543 7.65 36.40 17.95
CA LYS A 543 9.11 36.44 18.08
C LYS A 543 9.89 36.05 16.82
N SER A 544 9.23 35.57 15.78
CA SER A 544 9.86 35.01 14.59
C SER A 544 9.02 35.26 13.33
N LYS A 545 9.56 34.87 12.16
CA LYS A 545 8.86 34.87 10.87
C LYS A 545 8.76 33.46 10.26
N TYR A 546 8.82 32.43 11.11
CA TYR A 546 8.69 31.05 10.66
C TYR A 546 7.26 30.76 10.21
N LYS A 547 7.08 29.79 9.31
CA LYS A 547 5.77 29.30 8.93
C LYS A 547 5.17 28.51 10.09
N LEU A 548 3.96 28.82 10.50
CA LEU A 548 3.32 28.18 11.66
C LEU A 548 2.34 27.11 11.18
N VAL A 549 2.43 25.90 11.73
CA VAL A 549 1.66 24.73 11.30
C VAL A 549 0.85 24.20 12.47
N TYR A 550 -0.47 24.25 12.35
CA TYR A 550 -1.35 23.74 13.40
C TYR A 550 -1.72 22.28 13.13
N LYS A 551 -1.40 21.39 14.07
CA LYS A 551 -1.69 19.97 13.99
C LYS A 551 -3.04 19.68 14.66
N ILE A 552 -4.00 19.21 13.88
CA ILE A 552 -5.30 18.76 14.37
C ILE A 552 -5.19 17.24 14.57
N GLU A 553 -5.18 16.80 15.83
CA GLU A 553 -4.92 15.40 16.20
C GLU A 553 -6.16 14.51 16.07
N GLU A 554 -7.35 15.09 16.09
CA GLU A 554 -8.63 14.37 15.98
C GLU A 554 -9.08 14.23 14.52
N ASP A 555 -9.82 13.15 14.23
CA ASP A 555 -10.45 12.96 12.93
C ASP A 555 -11.70 13.86 12.81
N ILE A 556 -11.73 14.73 11.80
CA ILE A 556 -12.75 15.78 11.66
C ILE A 556 -13.54 15.63 10.35
N GLY A 557 -14.86 15.73 10.45
CA GLY A 557 -15.76 15.72 9.29
C GLY A 557 -15.98 17.10 8.68
N ASP A 558 -15.78 18.16 9.47
CA ASP A 558 -15.92 19.55 9.02
C ASP A 558 -15.09 20.55 9.84
N ALA A 559 -14.82 21.72 9.25
CA ALA A 559 -14.20 22.86 9.91
C ALA A 559 -15.06 24.12 9.70
N PRO A 560 -15.82 24.62 10.70
CA PRO A 560 -16.64 25.82 10.55
C PRO A 560 -15.78 27.07 10.25
N ASP A 561 -16.27 27.95 9.37
CA ASP A 561 -15.55 29.14 8.89
C ASP A 561 -14.96 30.00 10.01
N LYS A 562 -15.69 30.17 11.12
CA LYS A 562 -15.20 30.92 12.28
C LYS A 562 -14.01 30.22 12.95
N THR A 563 -14.08 28.91 13.13
CA THR A 563 -12.97 28.08 13.65
C THR A 563 -11.74 28.17 12.73
N VAL A 564 -11.93 28.14 11.41
CA VAL A 564 -10.82 28.31 10.43
C VAL A 564 -10.24 29.74 10.48
N GLN A 565 -11.08 30.77 10.66
CA GLN A 565 -10.61 32.15 10.89
C GLN A 565 -9.82 32.29 12.19
N ASP A 566 -10.20 31.56 13.24
CA ASP A 566 -9.47 31.52 14.50
C ASP A 566 -8.11 30.82 14.34
N ILE A 567 -8.04 29.68 13.65
CA ILE A 567 -6.78 29.00 13.30
C ILE A 567 -5.84 29.96 12.54
N LYS A 568 -6.37 30.69 11.55
CA LYS A 568 -5.60 31.65 10.74
C LYS A 568 -5.00 32.82 11.55
N LYS A 569 -5.47 33.08 12.78
CA LYS A 569 -4.83 34.06 13.66
C LYS A 569 -3.45 33.62 14.13
N PHE A 570 -3.19 32.31 14.22
CA PHE A 570 -1.95 31.76 14.77
C PHE A 570 -1.19 30.79 13.84
N ALA A 571 -1.82 30.28 12.77
CA ALA A 571 -1.20 29.35 11.82
C ALA A 571 -1.25 29.83 10.37
N ASP A 572 -0.29 29.36 9.58
CA ASP A 572 -0.13 29.60 8.14
C ASP A 572 -0.39 28.33 7.29
N ALA A 573 -0.45 27.14 7.91
CA ALA A 573 -0.86 25.86 7.33
C ALA A 573 -1.42 24.93 8.42
N VAL A 574 -2.02 23.81 8.04
CA VAL A 574 -2.54 22.78 8.95
C VAL A 574 -2.05 21.38 8.61
N VAL A 575 -1.97 20.52 9.64
CA VAL A 575 -1.83 19.06 9.52
C VAL A 575 -3.13 18.41 9.99
N ILE A 576 -3.63 17.45 9.22
CA ILE A 576 -4.83 16.65 9.54
C ILE A 576 -4.59 15.15 9.28
N ASN A 577 -5.35 14.30 9.94
CA ASN A 577 -5.32 12.84 9.71
C ASN A 577 -5.95 12.44 8.36
N LYS A 578 -5.56 11.28 7.81
CA LYS A 578 -6.16 10.68 6.60
C LYS A 578 -7.70 10.62 6.63
N ALA A 579 -8.28 10.20 7.76
CA ALA A 579 -9.74 10.07 7.93
C ALA A 579 -10.49 11.42 7.95
N SER A 580 -9.79 12.54 8.14
CA SER A 580 -10.34 13.90 7.99
C SER A 580 -10.52 14.32 6.53
N VAL A 581 -9.99 13.56 5.57
CA VAL A 581 -10.16 13.76 4.12
C VAL A 581 -11.08 12.69 3.54
N PHE A 582 -10.75 11.42 3.80
CA PHE A 582 -11.48 10.25 3.34
C PHE A 582 -11.87 9.39 4.56
N PRO A 583 -13.06 9.59 5.15
CA PRO A 583 -13.49 8.80 6.30
C PRO A 583 -13.70 7.34 5.91
N GLU A 584 -13.17 6.42 6.70
CA GLU A 584 -13.24 4.98 6.44
C GLU A 584 -14.27 4.27 7.32
N ASN A 585 -14.85 3.18 6.83
CA ASN A 585 -15.70 2.27 7.59
C ASN A 585 -15.33 0.82 7.22
N GLN A 586 -14.84 0.04 8.20
CA GLN A 586 -14.29 -1.31 7.96
C GLN A 586 -13.25 -1.37 6.82
N LEU A 587 -12.35 -0.37 6.76
CA LEU A 587 -11.34 -0.17 5.71
C LEU A 587 -11.91 0.10 4.31
N PHE A 588 -13.15 0.59 4.20
CA PHE A 588 -13.68 1.16 2.96
C PHE A 588 -13.82 2.67 3.06
N VAL A 589 -13.37 3.41 2.04
CA VAL A 589 -13.59 4.85 1.95
C VAL A 589 -15.08 5.11 1.79
N SER A 590 -15.69 5.70 2.81
CA SER A 590 -17.14 5.95 2.86
C SER A 590 -17.58 7.18 2.08
N GLY A 591 -16.67 8.12 1.85
CA GLY A 591 -16.89 9.36 1.13
C GLY A 591 -15.67 10.29 1.25
N ALA A 592 -15.87 11.57 0.93
CA ALA A 592 -14.88 12.62 1.15
C ALA A 592 -15.48 13.78 1.94
N THR A 593 -14.69 14.37 2.82
CA THR A 593 -15.07 15.58 3.55
C THR A 593 -14.87 16.83 2.67
N ASN A 594 -15.32 18.00 3.16
CA ASN A 594 -14.95 19.29 2.58
C ASN A 594 -13.80 19.98 3.33
N VAL A 595 -13.15 19.31 4.29
CA VAL A 595 -12.16 19.90 5.20
C VAL A 595 -11.01 20.57 4.44
N VAL A 596 -10.42 19.87 3.46
CA VAL A 596 -9.31 20.41 2.64
C VAL A 596 -9.75 21.68 1.90
N LYS A 597 -10.87 21.61 1.17
CA LYS A 597 -11.45 22.74 0.41
C LYS A 597 -11.77 23.94 1.30
N LYS A 598 -12.20 23.70 2.55
CA LYS A 598 -12.44 24.79 3.51
C LYS A 598 -11.15 25.48 3.93
N PHE A 599 -10.10 24.74 4.30
CA PHE A 599 -8.81 25.34 4.63
C PHE A 599 -8.21 26.10 3.44
N HIS A 600 -8.28 25.55 2.23
CA HIS A 600 -7.90 26.25 1.00
C HIS A 600 -8.69 27.55 0.76
N GLY A 601 -9.99 27.57 1.03
CA GLY A 601 -10.82 28.78 0.97
C GLY A 601 -10.31 29.92 1.85
N PHE A 602 -9.65 29.58 2.97
CA PHE A 602 -8.97 30.53 3.85
C PHE A 602 -7.48 30.73 3.54
N LYS A 603 -6.96 30.12 2.47
CA LYS A 603 -5.53 30.11 2.07
C LYS A 603 -4.61 29.48 3.11
N LEU A 604 -5.07 28.43 3.77
CA LEU A 604 -4.26 27.55 4.62
C LEU A 604 -3.95 26.28 3.83
N PRO A 605 -2.67 26.01 3.47
CA PRO A 605 -2.24 24.74 2.92
C PRO A 605 -2.51 23.59 3.90
N VAL A 606 -2.84 22.43 3.37
CA VAL A 606 -3.19 21.24 4.14
C VAL A 606 -2.18 20.13 3.86
N TYR A 607 -1.48 19.73 4.91
CA TYR A 607 -0.65 18.53 4.90
C TYR A 607 -1.41 17.39 5.58
N VAL A 608 -1.22 16.16 5.11
CA VAL A 608 -1.92 14.98 5.68
C VAL A 608 -0.93 13.98 6.26
N GLU A 609 -1.24 13.47 7.46
CA GLU A 609 -0.52 12.36 8.09
C GLU A 609 -1.45 11.17 8.40
N LEU A 610 -0.96 9.93 8.51
CA LEU A 610 0.37 9.42 8.17
C LEU A 610 0.25 8.44 6.99
N PHE A 611 1.03 8.65 5.93
CA PHE A 611 1.12 7.72 4.81
C PHE A 611 2.17 6.64 5.10
N SER A 612 1.80 5.37 4.87
CA SER A 612 2.61 4.19 5.19
C SER A 612 2.55 3.17 4.05
N ASN A 613 3.65 2.44 3.84
CA ASN A 613 3.73 1.42 2.79
C ASN A 613 3.09 0.08 3.21
N GLU A 614 2.97 -0.19 4.52
CA GLU A 614 2.36 -1.41 5.01
C GLU A 614 0.89 -1.52 4.55
N PHE A 615 0.58 -2.51 3.71
CA PHE A 615 -0.70 -2.61 2.99
C PHE A 615 -1.97 -2.65 3.87
N VAL A 616 -1.85 -2.99 5.16
CA VAL A 616 -2.95 -2.99 6.13
C VAL A 616 -3.28 -1.59 6.70
N SER A 617 -2.44 -0.59 6.43
CA SER A 617 -2.63 0.81 6.86
C SER A 617 -3.51 1.64 5.92
N GLN A 618 -4.08 0.99 4.90
CA GLN A 618 -4.78 1.59 3.77
C GLN A 618 -6.17 0.96 3.62
N ALA A 619 -7.14 1.77 3.18
CA ALA A 619 -8.44 1.26 2.74
C ALA A 619 -8.32 0.32 1.51
N TRP A 620 -9.28 -0.61 1.37
CA TRP A 620 -9.42 -1.49 0.19
C TRP A 620 -9.49 -0.71 -1.13
N ASP A 621 -10.06 0.50 -1.07
CA ASP A 621 -10.15 1.48 -2.14
C ASP A 621 -8.78 1.84 -2.75
N PHE A 622 -7.68 1.78 -1.99
CA PHE A 622 -6.32 2.05 -2.49
C PHE A 622 -5.56 0.82 -2.98
N PHE A 623 -6.23 -0.34 -3.07
CA PHE A 623 -5.72 -1.57 -3.69
C PHE A 623 -4.36 -2.06 -3.12
N SER A 624 -4.12 -1.81 -1.83
CA SER A 624 -2.86 -2.13 -1.14
C SER A 624 -1.62 -1.47 -1.78
N ASP A 625 -1.79 -0.34 -2.47
CA ASP A 625 -0.74 0.40 -3.13
C ASP A 625 -0.62 1.82 -2.55
N ALA A 626 0.45 2.08 -1.81
CA ALA A 626 0.73 3.39 -1.22
C ALA A 626 0.82 4.52 -2.27
N SER A 627 1.20 4.20 -3.51
CA SER A 627 1.23 5.17 -4.60
C SER A 627 -0.18 5.55 -5.07
N VAL A 628 -1.15 4.64 -4.98
CA VAL A 628 -2.57 4.90 -5.27
C VAL A 628 -3.23 5.69 -4.15
N GLU A 629 -2.88 5.41 -2.88
CA GLU A 629 -3.30 6.23 -1.75
C GLU A 629 -2.81 7.67 -1.92
N ILE A 630 -1.49 7.88 -2.07
CA ILE A 630 -0.90 9.20 -2.27
C ILE A 630 -1.53 9.92 -3.48
N ASN A 631 -1.70 9.23 -4.62
CA ASN A 631 -2.38 9.79 -5.79
C ASN A 631 -3.81 10.26 -5.50
N SER A 632 -4.57 9.50 -4.71
CA SER A 632 -5.97 9.83 -4.38
C SER A 632 -6.08 11.07 -3.48
N PHE A 633 -5.20 11.21 -2.50
CA PHE A 633 -5.14 12.41 -1.67
C PHE A 633 -4.65 13.64 -2.46
N VAL A 634 -3.64 13.47 -3.31
CA VAL A 634 -3.01 14.57 -4.05
C VAL A 634 -3.84 15.03 -5.25
N MET A 635 -4.29 14.12 -6.12
CA MET A 635 -5.04 14.47 -7.33
C MET A 635 -6.56 14.50 -7.09
N GLY A 636 -7.07 13.81 -6.07
CA GLY A 636 -8.51 13.75 -5.76
C GLY A 636 -8.95 14.75 -4.70
N ALA A 637 -8.15 14.93 -3.64
CA ALA A 637 -8.44 15.88 -2.56
C ALA A 637 -7.57 17.16 -2.61
N GLU A 638 -6.62 17.26 -3.54
CA GLU A 638 -5.77 18.44 -3.77
C GLU A 638 -4.87 18.84 -2.57
N VAL A 639 -4.46 17.87 -1.73
CA VAL A 639 -3.63 18.16 -0.55
C VAL A 639 -2.25 18.73 -0.92
N ASP A 640 -1.79 19.72 -0.16
CA ASP A 640 -0.54 20.45 -0.42
C ASP A 640 0.71 19.67 0.01
N GLY A 641 0.57 18.66 0.88
CA GLY A 641 1.70 17.87 1.38
C GLY A 641 1.30 16.53 1.99
N VAL A 642 2.25 15.60 1.96
CA VAL A 642 2.14 14.26 2.53
C VAL A 642 3.23 14.07 3.58
N ILE A 643 2.83 13.70 4.79
CA ILE A 643 3.73 13.31 5.89
C ILE A 643 3.83 11.79 5.87
N THR A 644 5.05 11.26 5.73
CA THR A 644 5.27 9.81 5.55
C THR A 644 6.52 9.31 6.25
N GLY A 645 6.43 8.08 6.77
CA GLY A 645 7.61 7.33 7.21
C GLY A 645 8.44 6.73 6.07
N PHE A 646 7.96 6.82 4.82
CA PHE A 646 8.62 6.25 3.62
C PHE A 646 8.83 7.32 2.54
N PRO A 647 9.79 8.25 2.72
CA PRO A 647 9.97 9.39 1.81
C PRO A 647 10.16 8.98 0.35
N LYS A 648 10.80 7.83 0.11
CA LYS A 648 11.03 7.25 -1.22
C LYS A 648 9.77 7.04 -2.05
N THR A 649 8.70 6.52 -1.44
CA THR A 649 7.43 6.25 -2.14
C THR A 649 6.82 7.57 -2.63
N ALA A 650 6.71 8.56 -1.73
CA ALA A 650 6.14 9.87 -2.04
C ALA A 650 7.02 10.69 -3.00
N ALA A 651 8.34 10.66 -2.84
CA ALA A 651 9.28 11.37 -3.70
C ALA A 651 9.35 10.75 -5.10
N ARG A 652 9.19 9.41 -5.24
CA ARG A 652 9.00 8.76 -6.54
C ARG A 652 7.65 9.12 -7.15
N TYR A 653 6.57 9.15 -6.36
CA TYR A 653 5.26 9.63 -6.83
C TYR A 653 5.36 11.03 -7.46
N LYS A 654 6.01 12.01 -6.80
CA LYS A 654 6.22 13.36 -7.37
C LYS A 654 6.97 13.39 -8.71
N ARG A 655 7.79 12.38 -9.00
CA ARG A 655 8.64 12.26 -10.19
C ARG A 655 8.02 11.41 -11.30
N ASN A 656 6.82 10.86 -11.10
CA ASN A 656 6.17 10.01 -12.10
C ASN A 656 5.70 10.82 -13.32
N ARG A 657 5.94 10.30 -14.53
CA ARG A 657 5.75 11.08 -15.77
C ARG A 657 4.27 11.34 -16.10
N CYS A 658 3.36 10.49 -15.62
CA CYS A 658 1.93 10.63 -15.84
C CYS A 658 1.35 11.90 -15.19
N LEU A 659 1.99 12.48 -14.16
CA LEU A 659 1.60 13.79 -13.62
C LEU A 659 1.74 14.95 -14.62
N SER A 660 2.50 14.78 -15.70
CA SER A 660 2.68 15.75 -16.79
C SER A 660 1.75 15.54 -17.98
N TYR A 661 1.02 14.42 -18.02
CA TYR A 661 0.14 14.09 -19.14
C TYR A 661 -1.09 15.02 -19.16
N LYS A 662 -1.61 15.28 -20.37
CA LYS A 662 -2.81 16.11 -20.56
C LYS A 662 -4.09 15.41 -20.11
N GLU A 663 -4.13 14.10 -20.28
CA GLU A 663 -5.23 13.23 -19.88
C GLU A 663 -4.65 12.22 -18.89
N THR A 664 -5.20 12.18 -17.68
CA THR A 664 -4.75 11.26 -16.63
C THR A 664 -5.09 9.82 -17.04
N PRO A 665 -4.13 8.89 -17.11
CA PRO A 665 -4.43 7.48 -17.36
C PRO A 665 -5.35 6.88 -16.29
N THR A 666 -6.08 5.82 -16.62
CA THR A 666 -7.05 5.22 -15.68
C THR A 666 -6.38 4.63 -14.44
N TYR A 667 -5.19 4.05 -14.57
CA TYR A 667 -4.35 3.58 -13.46
C TYR A 667 -3.71 4.70 -12.61
N MET A 668 -3.81 5.97 -13.04
CA MET A 668 -3.42 7.14 -12.26
C MET A 668 -4.61 8.05 -11.93
N SER A 669 -5.84 7.61 -12.19
CA SER A 669 -7.03 8.34 -11.76
C SER A 669 -7.18 8.22 -10.23
N PRO A 670 -7.50 9.31 -9.52
CA PRO A 670 -7.74 9.24 -8.08
C PRO A 670 -8.95 8.35 -7.81
N VAL A 671 -8.92 7.58 -6.72
CA VAL A 671 -10.02 6.68 -6.38
C VAL A 671 -11.27 7.48 -6.04
N LEU A 672 -12.41 7.06 -6.58
CA LEU A 672 -13.71 7.72 -6.35
C LEU A 672 -14.23 7.37 -4.94
N PRO A 673 -14.33 8.33 -4.00
CA PRO A 673 -14.71 8.03 -2.62
C PRO A 673 -16.13 7.45 -2.52
N GLY A 674 -16.31 6.41 -1.69
CA GLY A 674 -17.59 5.71 -1.55
C GLY A 674 -17.95 4.77 -2.72
N SER A 675 -17.09 4.62 -3.73
CA SER A 675 -17.42 3.81 -4.92
C SER A 675 -17.45 2.32 -4.63
N LEU A 676 -16.51 1.78 -3.83
CA LEU A 676 -16.51 0.36 -3.48
C LEU A 676 -17.70 -0.01 -2.59
N ILE A 677 -18.12 0.84 -1.66
CA ILE A 677 -19.29 0.59 -0.82
C ILE A 677 -20.57 0.45 -1.66
N GLN A 678 -20.71 1.22 -2.74
CA GLN A 678 -21.85 1.13 -3.66
C GLN A 678 -21.91 -0.21 -4.43
N VAL A 679 -20.79 -0.96 -4.49
CA VAL A 679 -20.72 -2.29 -5.11
C VAL A 679 -21.02 -3.40 -4.09
N ILE A 680 -21.09 -3.11 -2.78
CA ILE A 680 -21.40 -4.12 -1.75
C ILE A 680 -22.92 -4.38 -1.69
N SER A 681 -23.32 -5.66 -1.77
CA SER A 681 -24.73 -6.06 -1.62
C SER A 681 -25.31 -5.65 -0.24
N PRO A 682 -26.62 -5.32 -0.13
CA PRO A 682 -27.19 -4.81 1.11
C PRO A 682 -27.02 -5.70 2.35
N ALA A 683 -26.94 -7.02 2.19
CA ALA A 683 -26.76 -7.97 3.29
C ALA A 683 -25.31 -8.02 3.81
N TYR A 684 -24.34 -7.49 3.06
CA TYR A 684 -22.91 -7.49 3.39
C TYR A 684 -22.40 -6.10 3.80
N LEU A 685 -23.18 -5.03 3.58
CA LEU A 685 -22.81 -3.65 3.93
C LEU A 685 -22.28 -3.57 5.38
N PRO A 686 -21.20 -2.80 5.62
CA PRO A 686 -20.80 -2.50 6.99
C PRO A 686 -21.92 -1.71 7.70
N PRO A 687 -22.05 -1.81 9.04
CA PRO A 687 -22.96 -0.96 9.80
C PRO A 687 -22.67 0.52 9.52
N ALA A 688 -23.70 1.36 9.43
CA ALA A 688 -23.51 2.79 9.26
C ALA A 688 -22.84 3.39 10.52
N GLU A 689 -21.74 4.10 10.32
CA GLU A 689 -21.02 4.81 11.38
C GLU A 689 -21.45 6.29 11.41
N ALA A 690 -21.24 6.93 12.57
CA ALA A 690 -21.51 8.36 12.70
C ALA A 690 -20.44 9.17 11.95
N PRO A 691 -20.79 10.29 11.29
CA PRO A 691 -19.78 11.17 10.70
C PRO A 691 -18.80 11.69 11.74
N ASN A 692 -17.54 11.87 11.33
CA ASN A 692 -16.51 12.50 12.15
C ASN A 692 -16.97 13.89 12.65
N PRO A 693 -16.66 14.29 13.89
CA PRO A 693 -17.09 15.55 14.48
C PRO A 693 -16.59 16.77 13.68
N ALA A 694 -17.29 17.89 13.82
CA ALA A 694 -16.82 19.18 13.30
C ALA A 694 -15.93 19.86 14.35
N LEU A 695 -14.86 20.53 13.92
CA LEU A 695 -14.05 21.38 14.80
C LEU A 695 -14.90 22.47 15.46
N THR A 696 -14.69 22.69 16.75
CA THR A 696 -15.34 23.75 17.54
C THR A 696 -14.34 24.83 17.97
N GLU A 697 -14.86 25.98 18.39
CA GLU A 697 -14.01 27.07 18.93
C GLU A 697 -13.22 26.64 20.17
N SER A 698 -13.78 25.74 20.99
CA SER A 698 -13.11 25.20 22.17
C SER A 698 -11.91 24.30 21.85
N ASP A 699 -11.84 23.74 20.64
CA ASP A 699 -10.77 22.80 20.26
C ASP A 699 -9.52 23.56 19.78
N VAL A 700 -9.67 24.84 19.41
CA VAL A 700 -8.58 25.69 18.88
C VAL A 700 -8.15 26.82 19.83
N VAL A 701 -9.02 27.22 20.78
CA VAL A 701 -8.74 28.31 21.73
C VAL A 701 -8.15 27.76 23.03
N GLU A 702 -6.85 28.00 23.23
CA GLU A 702 -6.11 27.61 24.44
C GLU A 702 -5.83 28.80 25.37
N PRO A 703 -5.58 28.55 26.67
CA PRO A 703 -4.95 29.52 27.55
C PRO A 703 -3.52 29.87 27.09
N PRO A 704 -2.99 31.07 27.37
CA PRO A 704 -1.61 31.42 27.08
C PRO A 704 -0.61 30.48 27.76
N LEU A 705 0.57 30.28 27.14
CA LEU A 705 1.62 29.46 27.73
C LEU A 705 2.04 30.00 29.12
N PRO A 706 2.24 29.12 30.12
CA PRO A 706 2.60 29.50 31.48
C PRO A 706 3.96 30.21 31.52
N SER A 707 4.05 31.23 32.38
CA SER A 707 5.30 31.96 32.63
C SER A 707 6.16 31.27 33.68
N ALA A 708 7.47 31.29 33.51
CA ALA A 708 8.41 30.61 34.41
C ALA A 708 8.35 31.15 35.86
N GLU A 709 7.99 32.42 36.04
CA GLU A 709 7.84 33.06 37.36
C GLU A 709 6.65 32.53 38.16
N THR A 710 5.59 32.07 37.48
CA THR A 710 4.40 31.48 38.12
C THR A 710 4.56 30.00 38.48
N ALA A 711 5.53 29.29 37.90
CA ALA A 711 5.69 27.84 38.08
C ALA A 711 6.39 27.42 39.40
N LEU A 712 7.06 28.35 40.09
CA LEU A 712 7.89 28.06 41.28
C LEU A 712 7.30 28.56 42.61
N ALA A 713 6.05 29.05 42.62
CA ALA A 713 5.39 29.48 43.84
C ALA A 713 4.79 28.28 44.61
N PRO A 714 5.16 28.03 45.88
CA PRO A 714 4.46 27.06 46.71
C PRO A 714 3.05 27.57 47.03
N GLY A 715 2.02 26.96 46.44
CA GLY A 715 0.63 27.25 46.79
C GLY A 715 0.34 26.90 48.25
N PRO A 716 -0.43 27.71 49.00
CA PRO A 716 -0.82 27.36 50.37
C PRO A 716 -1.63 26.07 50.39
N ALA A 717 -1.43 25.24 51.42
CA ALA A 717 -2.23 24.04 51.65
C ALA A 717 -3.67 24.40 52.09
N GLY A 718 -4.51 24.80 51.12
CA GLY A 718 -5.92 25.09 51.30
C GLY A 718 -6.78 23.98 50.69
N GLY A 719 -7.54 23.28 51.50
CA GLY A 719 -8.51 22.29 51.02
C GLY A 719 -9.58 22.97 50.16
N SER A 720 -9.58 22.70 48.86
CA SER A 720 -10.58 23.16 47.91
C SER A 720 -10.74 22.10 46.83
N THR A 721 -11.98 21.66 46.61
CA THR A 721 -12.33 20.64 45.62
C THR A 721 -11.90 21.09 44.22
N VAL A 722 -10.91 20.40 43.65
CA VAL A 722 -10.45 20.59 42.28
C VAL A 722 -11.61 20.27 41.32
N PRO A 723 -12.01 21.20 40.41
CA PRO A 723 -12.94 20.86 39.34
C PRO A 723 -12.33 19.77 38.45
N PRO A 724 -13.12 18.83 37.89
CA PRO A 724 -12.58 17.81 37.01
C PRO A 724 -11.83 18.45 35.83
N PRO A 725 -10.76 17.80 35.32
CA PRO A 725 -10.03 18.31 34.17
C PRO A 725 -10.98 18.50 33.00
N ARG A 726 -10.91 19.67 32.35
CA ARG A 726 -11.59 19.88 31.06
C ARG A 726 -10.86 19.03 30.02
N PRO A 727 -11.57 18.49 29.02
CA PRO A 727 -10.97 17.57 28.06
C PRO A 727 -10.06 18.33 27.10
N ASN A 728 -8.75 18.30 27.35
CA ASN A 728 -7.76 18.37 26.28
C ASN A 728 -7.56 16.94 25.78
N GLY A 729 -7.98 16.67 24.54
CA GLY A 729 -7.38 15.69 23.62
C GLY A 729 -7.05 14.27 24.11
N GLN A 730 -7.59 13.78 25.22
CA GLN A 730 -7.52 12.35 25.51
C GLN A 730 -8.45 11.64 24.52
N PRO A 731 -7.95 10.66 23.73
CA PRO A 731 -8.82 9.91 22.85
C PRO A 731 -9.86 9.22 23.71
N LYS A 732 -11.14 9.59 23.53
CA LYS A 732 -12.24 8.71 23.90
C LYS A 732 -12.16 7.51 22.98
N THR A 733 -11.35 6.52 23.35
CA THR A 733 -11.50 5.16 22.86
C THR A 733 -12.92 4.74 23.18
N ALA A 734 -13.83 4.88 22.20
CA ALA A 734 -15.17 4.36 22.29
C ALA A 734 -15.04 2.85 22.52
N ALA A 735 -15.46 2.39 23.70
CA ALA A 735 -15.34 1.00 24.12
C ALA A 735 -16.35 0.10 23.39
N CYS A 736 -16.21 -0.01 22.07
CA CYS A 736 -17.02 -0.85 21.18
C CYS A 736 -16.21 -1.93 20.45
N PHE A 737 -14.88 -1.80 20.35
CA PHE A 737 -14.02 -2.81 19.69
C PHE A 737 -13.64 -4.03 20.56
N PHE A 738 -13.98 -4.05 21.85
CA PHE A 738 -13.65 -5.18 22.75
C PHE A 738 -14.66 -6.33 22.75
N LEU A 739 -15.84 -6.18 22.14
CA LEU A 739 -16.88 -7.23 22.11
C LEU A 739 -16.76 -8.18 20.91
N SER A 740 -16.13 -7.76 19.80
CA SER A 740 -15.90 -8.61 18.63
C SER A 740 -14.71 -9.56 18.80
N THR A 741 -13.65 -9.13 19.49
CA THR A 741 -12.44 -9.94 19.72
C THR A 741 -12.68 -11.10 20.70
N LEU A 742 -13.55 -10.91 21.70
CA LEU A 742 -13.89 -11.98 22.65
C LEU A 742 -14.67 -13.13 21.97
N ALA A 743 -15.49 -12.83 20.95
CA ALA A 743 -16.20 -13.85 20.18
C ALA A 743 -15.26 -14.76 19.37
N MET A 744 -14.18 -14.21 18.80
CA MET A 744 -13.17 -15.02 18.10
C MET A 744 -12.30 -15.84 19.07
N LEU A 745 -12.01 -15.32 20.26
CA LEU A 745 -11.19 -16.04 21.25
C LEU A 745 -11.89 -17.32 21.76
N VAL A 746 -13.23 -17.30 21.88
CA VAL A 746 -14.02 -18.49 22.26
C VAL A 746 -14.03 -19.52 21.13
N ALA A 747 -14.07 -19.10 19.86
CA ALA A 747 -14.01 -20.04 18.72
C ALA A 747 -12.67 -20.80 18.66
N THR A 748 -11.54 -20.15 18.96
CA THR A 748 -10.23 -20.81 19.01
C THR A 748 -10.05 -21.79 20.18
N LEU A 749 -10.85 -21.69 21.24
CA LEU A 749 -10.80 -22.61 22.40
C LEU A 749 -11.62 -23.89 22.22
N PHE A 750 -12.35 -24.04 21.09
CA PHE A 750 -13.08 -25.27 20.72
C PHE A 750 -12.47 -26.00 19.50
N LEU A 751 -11.25 -25.63 19.09
CA LEU A 751 -10.54 -26.24 17.94
C LEU A 751 -9.08 -26.61 18.28
N ILE A 752 -8.87 -27.14 19.51
CA ILE A 752 -7.66 -27.88 19.92
C ILE A 752 -8.06 -29.35 20.14
#